data_AF-T1GUM3-F1
#
_entry.id   AF-T1GUM3-F1
#
_cell.length_a   1.000
_cell.length_b   1.000
_cell.length_c   1.000
_cell.angle_alpha   90.00
_cell.angle_beta   90.00
_cell.angle_gamma   90.00
#
_symmetry.space_group_name_H-M   'P 1'
#
loop_
_entity.id
_entity.type
_entity.pdbx_description
1 polymer ?
#
loop_
_entity_poly.entity_id
_entity_poly.type
_entity_poly.pdbx_seq_one_letter_code
_entity_poly.pdbx_strand_id
1 'polypeptide(L)'
;YKQRRFNLFREESEGYSKLISELNQEFDENRSAASVMDIIKSLIGCFNLDPNRVLDVILESFETRLSKYRLFIQLLRSYMPNSTIISEVLGYKFRHFAENNEVTPFSLYQITALLLKYGVINLTDIYVWLSPLDSTITENWHKSIAEANEFVRKMNVILTNKDSDPVEPEQYNPEEGYMSNQKFGLCEALLKVGDWENSLTIINQLPEQCVLVHELIAKALADIVHVSIDRLYSTKCFNSKQKKSRLYDDKKLLKEIQANSYNDLLKHAFPMTKTLGPSLRFDTILINKLLRIMKKILTEMNVDNLNLPASGSDDEILYNEIINVLDSALMKRVSKDNVKPIGRLIGKLSHCASGILFDYILLQIQIYDNLIGPVVDSFKYLTNLSFDMLGYCIVESLTKGDRDRFRDDGTSLSMWLQSLASFCGSIYKKYNIELSGLLQYVANQLKSQKSLDLLILKEVVQKMAGVESAEEFTNEQLNAMSGGELLRGEAGYFSQVRNTKKSSQRLKDALASNDLAVALCLLMAQQKHCVIYRETAQNHLKLVGKLYDQCQDTLVQFGTFLGSSYSQKYDQLRKSDPNSKKLTSSQKLQKYLEATQAIINPIVESVRPLYSLKIWEDISPQFLVTFWSLSMYDLQVPVDTYKKEIDKLSLLSSSKDVPNS
;
A
#
# COMPACT_ATOMS: atom_id res chain seq x y z
N TYR A 1 38.28 -16.92 -57.91
CA TYR A 1 37.16 -16.46 -58.76
C TYR A 1 36.40 -15.37 -58.03
N LYS A 2 36.44 -14.10 -58.49
CA LYS A 2 35.54 -13.05 -57.97
C LYS A 2 34.20 -13.18 -58.72
N GLN A 3 33.10 -13.45 -58.01
CA GLN A 3 31.77 -13.29 -58.60
C GLN A 3 31.58 -11.81 -58.94
N ARG A 4 31.22 -11.50 -60.19
CA ARG A 4 30.86 -10.14 -60.61
C ARG A 4 29.43 -9.87 -60.14
N ARG A 5 29.27 -9.38 -58.91
CA ARG A 5 28.00 -8.88 -58.38
C ARG A 5 28.18 -7.44 -57.95
N PHE A 6 27.16 -6.63 -58.20
CA PHE A 6 27.18 -5.20 -57.90
C PHE A 6 26.42 -4.94 -56.62
N ASN A 7 27.08 -4.29 -55.64
CA ASN A 7 26.54 -4.06 -54.29
C ASN A 7 26.23 -2.57 -54.06
N LEU A 8 26.84 -1.66 -54.82
CA LEU A 8 26.66 -0.22 -54.64
C LEU A 8 25.70 0.36 -55.67
N PHE A 9 24.87 1.33 -55.27
CA PHE A 9 23.93 2.02 -56.17
C PHE A 9 24.61 2.67 -57.38
N ARG A 10 25.86 3.13 -57.22
CA ARG A 10 26.64 3.74 -58.30
C ARG A 10 27.16 2.73 -59.34
N GLU A 11 27.21 1.45 -58.98
CA GLU A 11 27.68 0.39 -59.89
C GLU A 11 26.59 -0.01 -60.88
N GLU A 12 25.35 -0.15 -60.40
CA GLU A 12 24.18 -0.52 -61.22
C GLU A 12 22.94 0.31 -60.87
N SER A 13 22.94 1.58 -61.28
CA SER A 13 21.87 2.52 -60.96
C SER A 13 20.52 2.13 -61.56
N GLU A 14 20.50 1.55 -62.76
CA GLU A 14 19.25 1.14 -63.43
C GLU A 14 18.58 -0.03 -62.71
N GLY A 15 19.35 -1.06 -62.36
CA GLY A 15 18.84 -2.25 -61.68
C GLY A 15 18.23 -1.92 -60.32
N TYR A 16 18.91 -1.12 -59.49
CA TYR A 16 18.38 -0.69 -58.21
C TYR A 16 17.17 0.27 -58.34
N SER A 17 17.17 1.17 -59.33
CA SER A 17 16.02 2.07 -59.56
C SER A 17 14.77 1.30 -59.95
N LYS A 18 14.90 0.27 -60.80
CA LYS A 18 13.80 -0.63 -61.16
C LYS A 18 13.31 -1.42 -59.94
N LEU A 19 14.22 -1.96 -59.14
CA LEU A 19 13.88 -2.69 -57.91
C LEU A 19 13.08 -1.82 -56.93
N ILE A 20 13.57 -0.61 -56.64
CA ILE A 20 12.91 0.34 -55.73
C ILE A 20 11.54 0.73 -56.28
N SER A 21 11.44 0.97 -57.58
CA SER A 21 10.16 1.29 -58.23
C SER A 21 9.16 0.14 -58.08
N GLU A 22 9.57 -1.10 -58.36
CA GLU A 22 8.69 -2.28 -58.24
C GLU A 22 8.21 -2.54 -56.81
N LEU A 23 9.09 -2.39 -55.82
CA LEU A 23 8.73 -2.59 -54.41
C LEU A 23 7.80 -1.49 -53.85
N ASN A 24 7.83 -0.29 -54.45
CA ASN A 24 7.08 0.87 -53.97
C ASN A 24 5.85 1.22 -54.84
N GLN A 25 5.54 0.44 -55.87
CA GLN A 25 4.30 0.58 -56.65
C GLN A 25 3.03 0.38 -55.78
N GLU A 26 1.88 0.87 -56.25
CA GLU A 26 0.61 0.49 -55.64
C GLU A 26 0.32 -0.99 -55.88
N PHE A 27 0.18 -1.75 -54.80
CA PHE A 27 -0.20 -3.15 -54.85
C PHE A 27 -1.73 -3.25 -54.86
N ASP A 28 -2.31 -3.62 -56.00
CA ASP A 28 -3.69 -4.10 -56.08
C ASP A 28 -3.89 -5.32 -55.18
N GLU A 29 -5.10 -5.54 -54.67
CA GLU A 29 -5.43 -6.69 -53.80
C GLU A 29 -5.13 -8.06 -54.45
N ASN A 30 -4.93 -8.10 -55.77
CA ASN A 30 -4.64 -9.30 -56.56
C ASN A 30 -3.14 -9.56 -56.81
N ARG A 31 -2.23 -8.67 -56.43
CA ARG A 31 -0.78 -8.87 -56.66
C ARG A 31 -0.20 -9.79 -55.58
N SER A 32 0.20 -11.01 -55.97
CA SER A 32 0.72 -12.02 -55.04
C SER A 32 2.22 -11.80 -54.76
N ALA A 33 2.68 -12.18 -53.56
CA ALA A 33 4.10 -12.14 -53.21
C ALA A 33 4.98 -12.97 -54.17
N ALA A 34 4.42 -14.03 -54.78
CA ALA A 34 5.08 -14.84 -55.79
C ALA A 34 5.39 -14.05 -57.07
N SER A 35 4.44 -13.24 -57.57
CA SER A 35 4.66 -12.41 -58.76
C SER A 35 5.79 -11.40 -58.56
N VAL A 36 5.85 -10.77 -57.38
CA VAL A 36 6.91 -9.82 -57.01
C VAL A 36 8.25 -10.54 -56.86
N MET A 37 8.25 -11.77 -56.32
CA MET A 37 9.44 -12.61 -56.20
C MET A 37 10.07 -12.93 -57.57
N ASP A 38 9.24 -13.27 -58.55
CA ASP A 38 9.72 -13.60 -59.90
C ASP A 38 10.33 -12.36 -60.58
N ILE A 39 9.73 -11.19 -60.39
CA ILE A 39 10.29 -9.91 -60.86
C ILE A 39 11.63 -9.63 -60.19
N ILE A 40 11.75 -9.77 -58.86
CA ILE A 40 13.01 -9.58 -58.14
C ILE A 40 14.10 -10.53 -58.64
N LYS A 41 13.79 -11.82 -58.84
CA LYS A 41 14.74 -12.80 -59.39
C LYS A 41 15.20 -12.43 -60.79
N SER A 42 14.28 -11.96 -61.63
CA SER A 42 14.59 -11.44 -62.97
C SER A 42 15.55 -10.26 -62.91
N LEU A 43 15.28 -9.27 -62.04
CA LEU A 43 16.15 -8.10 -61.86
C LEU A 43 17.55 -8.47 -61.33
N ILE A 44 17.63 -9.39 -60.37
CA ILE A 44 18.91 -9.90 -59.85
C ILE A 44 19.71 -10.57 -60.98
N GLY A 45 19.07 -11.40 -61.81
CA GLY A 45 19.71 -12.09 -62.92
C GLY A 45 20.15 -11.16 -64.06
N CYS A 46 19.30 -10.21 -64.46
CA CYS A 46 19.57 -9.29 -65.56
C CYS A 46 20.67 -8.28 -65.25
N PHE A 47 20.70 -7.74 -64.02
CA PHE A 47 21.62 -6.67 -63.63
C PHE A 47 22.74 -7.15 -62.70
N ASN A 48 22.87 -8.46 -62.44
CA ASN A 48 23.87 -9.05 -61.53
C ASN A 48 23.91 -8.36 -60.15
N LEU A 49 22.75 -8.02 -59.59
CA LEU A 49 22.63 -7.33 -58.31
C LEU A 49 23.09 -8.24 -57.15
N ASP A 50 23.71 -7.67 -56.13
CA ASP A 50 24.06 -8.39 -54.91
C ASP A 50 22.79 -8.73 -54.08
N PRO A 51 22.53 -10.01 -53.77
CA PRO A 51 21.32 -10.41 -53.04
C PRO A 51 21.20 -9.82 -51.62
N ASN A 52 22.30 -9.57 -50.93
CA ASN A 52 22.24 -9.00 -49.57
C ASN A 52 21.86 -7.51 -49.64
N ARG A 53 22.32 -6.80 -50.67
CA ARG A 53 21.85 -5.42 -50.92
C ARG A 53 20.40 -5.36 -51.36
N VAL A 54 19.96 -6.32 -52.17
CA VAL A 54 18.55 -6.42 -52.56
C VAL A 54 17.66 -6.68 -51.33
N LEU A 55 18.10 -7.54 -50.40
CA LEU A 55 17.44 -7.73 -49.11
C LEU A 55 17.34 -6.42 -48.32
N ASP A 56 18.43 -5.65 -48.25
CA ASP A 56 18.46 -4.36 -47.57
C ASP A 56 17.41 -3.38 -48.15
N VAL A 57 17.33 -3.29 -49.48
CA VAL A 57 16.32 -2.47 -50.18
C VAL A 57 14.90 -2.98 -49.92
N ILE A 58 14.67 -4.30 -49.86
CA ILE A 58 13.37 -4.88 -49.49
C ILE A 58 12.98 -4.48 -48.06
N LEU A 59 13.92 -4.49 -47.12
CA LEU A 59 13.67 -4.09 -45.73
C LEU A 59 13.37 -2.60 -45.61
N GLU A 60 14.06 -1.73 -46.35
CA GLU A 60 13.78 -0.28 -46.41
C GLU A 60 12.40 0.01 -47.03
N SER A 61 12.05 -0.69 -48.11
CA SER A 61 10.70 -0.62 -48.68
C SER A 61 9.62 -1.15 -47.72
N PHE A 62 9.95 -2.14 -46.90
CA PHE A 62 9.03 -2.63 -45.87
C PHE A 62 8.85 -1.60 -44.75
N GLU A 63 9.93 -0.95 -44.32
CA GLU A 63 9.92 0.10 -43.29
C GLU A 63 9.01 1.28 -43.66
N THR A 64 9.03 1.70 -44.93
CA THR A 64 8.17 2.79 -45.43
C THR A 64 6.70 2.36 -45.61
N ARG A 65 6.39 1.04 -45.61
CA ARG A 65 5.07 0.49 -45.94
C ARG A 65 4.58 -0.58 -44.96
N LEU A 66 4.61 -0.27 -43.67
CA LEU A 66 4.16 -1.15 -42.58
C LEU A 66 2.74 -1.72 -42.75
N SER A 67 1.83 -0.98 -43.41
CA SER A 67 0.45 -1.43 -43.65
C SER A 67 0.35 -2.70 -44.50
N LYS A 68 1.36 -2.99 -45.33
CA LYS A 68 1.40 -4.15 -46.23
C LYS A 68 2.29 -5.27 -45.70
N TYR A 69 2.49 -5.37 -44.38
CA TYR A 69 3.35 -6.38 -43.74
C TYR A 69 3.10 -7.82 -44.22
N ARG A 70 1.85 -8.21 -44.48
CA ARG A 70 1.53 -9.58 -44.95
C ARG A 70 2.25 -9.94 -46.25
N LEU A 71 2.35 -8.99 -47.19
CA LEU A 71 3.03 -9.19 -48.46
C LEU A 71 4.54 -9.29 -48.26
N PHE A 72 5.13 -8.36 -47.51
CA PHE A 72 6.58 -8.35 -47.25
C PHE A 72 7.04 -9.57 -46.44
N ILE A 73 6.26 -10.03 -45.45
CA ILE A 73 6.56 -11.25 -44.69
C ILE A 73 6.56 -12.48 -45.61
N GLN A 74 5.59 -12.61 -46.51
CA GLN A 74 5.57 -13.71 -47.49
C GLN A 74 6.75 -13.60 -48.47
N LEU A 75 7.03 -12.38 -48.95
CA LEU A 75 8.13 -12.10 -49.86
C LEU A 75 9.49 -12.49 -49.25
N LEU A 76 9.77 -12.06 -48.01
CA LEU A 76 11.03 -12.34 -47.32
C LEU A 76 11.23 -13.84 -47.09
N ARG A 77 10.16 -14.57 -46.72
CA ARG A 77 10.22 -16.05 -46.59
C ARG A 77 10.57 -16.74 -47.90
N SER A 78 10.05 -16.24 -49.02
CA SER A 78 10.34 -16.78 -50.34
C SER A 78 11.71 -16.34 -50.89
N TYR A 79 12.22 -15.19 -50.45
CA TYR A 79 13.47 -14.62 -50.94
C TYR A 79 14.69 -15.27 -50.28
N MET A 80 14.74 -15.21 -48.95
CA MET A 80 15.84 -15.74 -48.14
C MET A 80 15.26 -16.43 -46.90
N PRO A 81 15.13 -17.77 -46.91
CA PRO A 81 14.60 -18.49 -45.76
C PRO A 81 15.56 -18.57 -44.57
N ASN A 82 16.78 -18.03 -44.69
CA ASN A 82 17.77 -18.06 -43.62
C ASN A 82 17.61 -16.85 -42.67
N SER A 83 17.13 -17.13 -41.45
CA SER A 83 16.98 -16.16 -40.34
C SER A 83 18.26 -15.37 -40.06
N THR A 84 19.42 -16.03 -40.13
CA THR A 84 20.70 -15.43 -39.73
C THR A 84 21.11 -14.28 -40.64
N ILE A 85 20.99 -14.44 -41.97
CA ILE A 85 21.37 -13.40 -42.94
C ILE A 85 20.46 -12.16 -42.79
N ILE A 86 19.16 -12.38 -42.60
CA ILE A 86 18.21 -11.27 -42.38
C ILE A 86 18.55 -10.55 -41.06
N SER A 87 18.90 -11.30 -40.02
CA SER A 87 19.30 -10.75 -38.72
C SER A 87 20.63 -9.99 -38.79
N GLU A 88 21.58 -10.44 -39.60
CA GLU A 88 22.87 -9.75 -39.84
C GLU A 88 22.65 -8.40 -40.53
N VAL A 89 21.81 -8.34 -41.58
CA VAL A 89 21.51 -7.09 -42.29
C VAL A 89 20.77 -6.10 -41.37
N LEU A 90 19.77 -6.57 -40.61
CA LEU A 90 19.07 -5.74 -39.62
C LEU A 90 20.02 -5.30 -38.50
N GLY A 91 20.86 -6.21 -38.00
CA GLY A 91 21.85 -5.96 -36.97
C GLY A 91 22.86 -4.90 -37.38
N TYR A 92 23.29 -4.89 -38.64
CA TYR A 92 24.15 -3.83 -39.17
C TYR A 92 23.47 -2.45 -39.16
N LYS A 93 22.15 -2.37 -39.44
CA LYS A 93 21.39 -1.11 -39.31
C LYS A 93 21.31 -0.65 -37.86
N PHE A 94 20.98 -1.54 -36.92
CA PHE A 94 20.96 -1.20 -35.49
C PHE A 94 22.32 -0.69 -35.02
N ARG A 95 23.39 -1.38 -35.40
CA ARG A 95 24.76 -1.01 -35.06
C ARG A 95 25.17 0.33 -35.64
N HIS A 96 24.74 0.65 -36.86
CA HIS A 96 24.99 1.95 -37.48
C HIS A 96 24.45 3.11 -36.64
N PHE A 97 23.20 3.02 -36.17
CA PHE A 97 22.62 4.05 -35.30
C PHE A 97 23.32 4.11 -33.93
N ALA A 98 23.67 2.95 -33.38
CA ALA A 98 24.40 2.87 -32.10
C ALA A 98 25.80 3.50 -32.17
N GLU A 99 26.58 3.21 -33.22
CA GLU A 99 27.94 3.73 -33.39
C GLU A 99 27.97 5.24 -33.68
N ASN A 100 26.94 5.75 -34.35
CA ASN A 100 26.81 7.18 -34.65
C ASN A 100 26.18 8.01 -33.51
N ASN A 101 25.81 7.37 -32.38
CA ASN A 101 25.02 7.99 -31.31
C ASN A 101 23.71 8.63 -31.80
N GLU A 102 23.09 8.04 -32.82
CA GLU A 102 21.81 8.48 -33.37
C GLU A 102 20.67 7.69 -32.74
N VAL A 103 19.53 8.35 -32.55
CA VAL A 103 18.31 7.69 -32.05
C VAL A 103 17.84 6.71 -33.12
N THR A 104 17.74 5.44 -32.76
CA THR A 104 17.27 4.41 -33.68
C THR A 104 15.80 4.65 -34.03
N PRO A 105 15.42 4.72 -35.32
CA PRO A 105 14.05 4.98 -35.73
C PRO A 105 13.06 3.91 -35.22
N PHE A 106 11.89 4.35 -34.75
CA PHE A 106 10.88 3.41 -34.23
C PHE A 106 10.35 2.44 -35.29
N SER A 107 10.34 2.86 -36.55
CA SER A 107 9.98 2.04 -37.71
C SER A 107 10.88 0.80 -37.85
N LEU A 108 12.18 0.91 -37.53
CA LEU A 108 13.11 -0.21 -37.53
C LEU A 108 12.78 -1.24 -36.44
N TYR A 109 12.39 -0.77 -35.24
CA TYR A 109 11.89 -1.67 -34.19
C TYR A 109 10.58 -2.36 -34.61
N GLN A 110 9.68 -1.64 -35.29
CA GLN A 110 8.40 -2.19 -35.75
C GLN A 110 8.58 -3.30 -36.80
N ILE A 111 9.44 -3.12 -37.81
CA ILE A 111 9.70 -4.19 -38.79
C ILE A 111 10.35 -5.41 -38.12
N THR A 112 11.29 -5.18 -37.20
CA THR A 112 12.00 -6.25 -36.48
C THR A 112 11.02 -7.04 -35.61
N ALA A 113 10.13 -6.34 -34.90
CA ALA A 113 9.06 -6.95 -34.11
C ALA A 113 8.09 -7.76 -34.98
N LEU A 114 7.73 -7.28 -36.17
CA LEU A 114 6.89 -8.03 -37.11
C LEU A 114 7.58 -9.29 -37.64
N LEU A 115 8.88 -9.21 -37.95
CA LEU A 115 9.67 -10.34 -38.42
C LEU A 115 9.83 -11.41 -37.33
N LEU A 116 10.02 -10.99 -36.07
CA LEU A 116 10.06 -11.88 -34.89
C LEU A 116 8.70 -12.54 -34.66
N LYS A 117 7.61 -11.76 -34.62
CA LYS A 117 6.25 -12.28 -34.37
C LYS A 117 5.84 -13.36 -35.36
N TYR A 118 6.16 -13.16 -36.65
CA TYR A 118 5.85 -14.16 -37.66
C TYR A 118 6.90 -15.28 -37.71
N GLY A 119 8.05 -15.18 -37.05
CA GLY A 119 9.10 -16.21 -37.09
C GLY A 119 9.82 -16.25 -38.45
N VAL A 120 10.10 -15.08 -39.02
CA VAL A 120 11.05 -14.92 -40.15
C VAL A 120 12.47 -14.84 -39.61
N ILE A 121 12.65 -14.24 -38.44
CA ILE A 121 13.91 -14.17 -37.69
C ILE A 121 13.72 -14.68 -36.26
N ASN A 122 14.80 -15.13 -35.62
CA ASN A 122 14.80 -15.53 -34.22
C ASN A 122 15.33 -14.41 -33.32
N LEU A 123 14.81 -14.32 -32.10
CA LEU A 123 15.27 -13.32 -31.12
C LEU A 123 16.76 -13.49 -30.79
N THR A 124 17.24 -14.73 -30.66
CA THR A 124 18.64 -15.04 -30.38
C THR A 124 19.61 -14.45 -31.41
N ASP A 125 19.19 -14.43 -32.68
CA ASP A 125 20.05 -14.04 -33.79
C ASP A 125 20.21 -12.51 -33.83
N ILE A 126 19.13 -11.77 -33.55
CA ILE A 126 19.13 -10.29 -33.58
C ILE A 126 19.62 -9.68 -32.25
N TYR A 127 19.37 -10.34 -31.11
CA TYR A 127 19.66 -9.79 -29.78
C TYR A 127 21.15 -9.48 -29.58
N VAL A 128 22.04 -10.29 -30.15
CA VAL A 128 23.50 -10.11 -30.08
C VAL A 128 23.97 -8.80 -30.73
N TRP A 129 23.18 -8.24 -31.66
CA TRP A 129 23.51 -7.00 -32.37
C TRP A 129 23.01 -5.74 -31.66
N LEU A 130 22.17 -5.88 -30.64
CA LEU A 130 21.55 -4.74 -29.96
C LEU A 130 22.47 -4.16 -28.90
N SER A 131 22.57 -2.83 -28.87
CA SER A 131 23.28 -2.09 -27.84
C SER A 131 22.31 -1.43 -26.84
N PRO A 132 22.72 -1.23 -25.57
CA PRO A 132 23.98 -1.66 -24.95
C PRO A 132 23.96 -3.13 -24.49
N LEU A 133 25.13 -3.63 -24.08
CA LEU A 133 25.31 -4.98 -23.52
C LEU A 133 24.53 -5.14 -22.20
N ASP A 134 24.12 -6.37 -21.87
CA ASP A 134 23.33 -6.66 -20.66
C ASP A 134 24.09 -6.33 -19.38
N SER A 135 25.40 -6.55 -19.36
CA SER A 135 26.26 -6.17 -18.23
C SER A 135 26.19 -4.68 -17.95
N THR A 136 26.29 -3.85 -18.98
CA THR A 136 26.21 -2.39 -18.87
C THR A 136 24.83 -1.93 -18.37
N ILE A 137 23.75 -2.54 -18.87
CA ILE A 137 22.39 -2.24 -18.40
C ILE A 137 22.25 -2.61 -16.91
N THR A 138 22.79 -3.76 -16.53
CA THR A 138 22.72 -4.30 -15.17
C THR A 138 23.50 -3.44 -14.19
N GLU A 139 24.72 -3.04 -14.54
CA GLU A 139 25.55 -2.13 -13.74
C GLU A 139 24.87 -0.77 -13.55
N ASN A 140 24.37 -0.17 -14.62
CA ASN A 140 23.66 1.12 -14.55
C ASN A 140 22.40 1.02 -13.69
N TRP A 141 21.65 -0.08 -13.80
CA TRP A 141 20.46 -0.32 -12.99
C TRP A 141 20.80 -0.48 -11.51
N HIS A 142 21.80 -1.29 -11.17
CA HIS A 142 22.25 -1.45 -9.80
C HIS A 142 22.77 -0.13 -9.20
N LYS A 143 23.51 0.66 -9.99
CA LYS A 143 23.95 2.00 -9.58
C LYS A 143 22.76 2.92 -9.28
N SER A 144 21.78 2.98 -10.19
CA SER A 144 20.56 3.79 -10.00
C SER A 144 19.75 3.36 -8.78
N ILE A 145 19.60 2.05 -8.55
CA ILE A 145 18.96 1.53 -7.33
C ILE A 145 19.75 1.89 -6.08
N ALA A 146 21.09 1.77 -6.11
CA ALA A 146 21.94 2.09 -4.97
C ALA A 146 21.84 3.58 -4.61
N GLU A 147 21.87 4.46 -5.61
CA GLU A 147 21.66 5.90 -5.46
C GLU A 147 20.28 6.22 -4.90
N ALA A 148 19.22 5.58 -5.43
CA ALA A 148 17.86 5.74 -4.90
C ALA A 148 17.75 5.27 -3.44
N ASN A 149 18.38 4.14 -3.09
CA ASN A 149 18.40 3.62 -1.73
C ASN A 149 19.22 4.52 -0.79
N GLU A 150 20.34 5.07 -1.25
CA GLU A 150 21.16 6.00 -0.49
C GLU A 150 20.43 7.33 -0.28
N PHE A 151 19.71 7.83 -1.29
CA PHE A 151 18.82 8.98 -1.17
C PHE A 151 17.75 8.74 -0.11
N VAL A 152 17.07 7.58 -0.15
CA VAL A 152 16.10 7.18 0.88
C VAL A 152 16.76 7.08 2.26
N ARG A 153 17.99 6.57 2.36
CA ARG A 153 18.74 6.55 3.65
C ARG A 153 19.05 7.95 4.15
N LYS A 154 19.58 8.84 3.30
CA LYS A 154 19.90 10.24 3.65
C LYS A 154 18.65 11.01 4.10
N MET A 155 17.52 10.76 3.45
CA MET A 155 16.23 11.36 3.82
C MET A 155 15.69 10.84 5.17
N ASN A 156 16.04 9.61 5.57
CA ASN A 156 15.64 9.01 6.84
C ASN A 156 16.59 9.32 8.00
N VAL A 157 17.77 9.90 7.74
CA VAL A 157 18.68 10.39 8.79
C VAL A 157 18.19 11.76 9.24
N ILE A 158 17.78 11.86 10.51
CA ILE A 158 17.48 13.13 11.17
C ILE A 158 18.82 13.87 11.33
N LEU A 159 19.11 14.80 10.43
CA LEU A 159 20.27 15.69 10.54
C LEU A 159 20.09 16.61 11.76
N THR A 160 20.95 16.42 12.76
CA THR A 160 21.09 17.32 13.92
C THR A 160 21.87 18.59 13.59
N ASN A 161 22.52 18.66 12.43
CA ASN A 161 23.33 19.80 12.02
C ASN A 161 22.71 20.48 10.78
N LYS A 162 22.47 21.79 10.88
CA LYS A 162 21.82 22.63 9.87
C LYS A 162 22.76 23.16 8.77
N ASP A 163 24.03 22.74 8.73
CA ASP A 163 25.06 23.47 7.96
C ASP A 163 25.53 22.76 6.68
N SER A 164 24.74 21.84 6.11
CA SER A 164 24.98 21.38 4.74
C SER A 164 23.69 21.49 3.96
N ASP A 165 23.64 22.45 3.04
CA ASP A 165 22.57 22.54 2.05
C ASP A 165 22.40 21.18 1.38
N PRO A 166 21.16 20.65 1.29
CA PRO A 166 20.93 19.41 0.57
C PRO A 166 21.35 19.63 -0.88
N VAL A 167 22.42 18.95 -1.30
CA VAL A 167 22.80 18.86 -2.71
C VAL A 167 21.58 18.26 -3.43
N GLU A 168 20.89 19.07 -4.24
CA GLU A 168 19.83 18.58 -5.10
C GLU A 168 20.46 17.51 -6.00
N PRO A 169 19.97 16.26 -5.97
CA PRO A 169 20.48 15.24 -6.87
C PRO A 169 20.27 15.70 -8.32
N GLU A 170 21.25 15.45 -9.19
CA GLU A 170 21.09 15.63 -10.63
C GLU A 170 19.75 14.97 -11.05
N GLN A 171 18.91 15.70 -11.78
CA GLN A 171 17.65 15.18 -12.28
C GLN A 171 17.95 14.00 -13.20
N TYR A 172 17.81 12.77 -12.69
CA TYR A 172 17.83 11.57 -13.51
C TYR A 172 16.70 11.69 -14.53
N ASN A 173 17.06 11.94 -15.79
CA ASN A 173 16.10 12.02 -16.88
C ASN A 173 15.82 10.60 -17.40
N PRO A 174 14.65 9.98 -17.07
CA PRO A 174 14.36 8.61 -17.45
C PRO A 174 14.21 8.43 -18.96
N GLU A 175 14.00 9.52 -19.71
CA GLU A 175 13.82 9.52 -21.16
C GLU A 175 15.14 9.33 -21.92
N GLU A 176 16.25 9.87 -21.41
CA GLU A 176 17.56 9.73 -22.08
C GLU A 176 18.07 8.29 -22.06
N GLY A 177 18.01 7.63 -20.90
CA GLY A 177 18.42 6.23 -20.77
C GLY A 177 17.53 5.26 -21.57
N TYR A 178 16.27 5.64 -21.83
CA TYR A 178 15.36 4.89 -22.68
C TYR A 178 15.72 5.00 -24.16
N MET A 179 15.91 6.24 -24.65
CA MET A 179 16.22 6.51 -26.05
C MET A 179 17.57 5.94 -26.50
N SER A 180 18.53 5.80 -25.58
CA SER A 180 19.84 5.19 -25.86
C SER A 180 19.84 3.66 -25.90
N ASN A 181 18.75 2.99 -25.48
CA ASN A 181 18.73 1.54 -25.31
C ASN A 181 17.85 0.85 -26.36
N GLN A 182 18.49 0.13 -27.28
CA GLN A 182 17.79 -0.51 -28.39
C GLN A 182 16.98 -1.73 -27.94
N LYS A 183 17.34 -2.39 -26.84
CA LYS A 183 16.58 -3.51 -26.28
C LYS A 183 15.24 -3.05 -25.72
N PHE A 184 15.21 -1.86 -25.13
CA PHE A 184 13.97 -1.24 -24.65
C PHE A 184 13.05 -0.85 -25.80
N GLY A 185 13.60 -0.21 -26.85
CA GLY A 185 12.84 0.13 -28.06
C GLY A 185 12.28 -1.11 -28.78
N LEU A 186 13.06 -2.20 -28.88
CA LEU A 186 12.58 -3.46 -29.45
C LEU A 186 11.48 -4.09 -28.58
N CYS A 187 11.63 -4.08 -27.25
CA CYS A 187 10.62 -4.57 -26.32
C CYS A 187 9.31 -3.77 -26.44
N GLU A 188 9.38 -2.45 -26.58
CA GLU A 188 8.20 -1.60 -26.82
C GLU A 188 7.48 -2.01 -28.12
N ALA A 189 8.24 -2.18 -29.22
CA ALA A 189 7.68 -2.54 -30.51
C ALA A 189 7.06 -3.96 -30.51
N LEU A 190 7.71 -4.94 -29.87
CA LEU A 190 7.18 -6.29 -29.72
C LEU A 190 5.83 -6.29 -28.99
N LEU A 191 5.73 -5.54 -27.89
CA LEU A 191 4.49 -5.39 -27.13
C LEU A 191 3.40 -4.70 -27.97
N LYS A 192 3.71 -3.64 -28.73
CA LYS A 192 2.74 -2.98 -29.63
C LYS A 192 2.27 -3.87 -30.78
N VAL A 193 3.08 -4.84 -31.19
CA VAL A 193 2.75 -5.83 -32.22
C VAL A 193 1.99 -7.04 -31.63
N GLY A 194 1.97 -7.14 -30.30
CA GLY A 194 1.28 -8.17 -29.51
C GLY A 194 2.13 -9.42 -29.24
N ASP A 195 3.43 -9.40 -29.51
CA ASP A 195 4.31 -10.55 -29.30
C ASP A 195 4.78 -10.64 -27.84
N TRP A 196 4.01 -11.36 -27.03
CA TRP A 196 4.26 -11.52 -25.60
C TRP A 196 5.49 -12.40 -25.30
N GLU A 197 5.68 -13.51 -26.01
CA GLU A 197 6.71 -14.51 -25.68
C GLU A 197 8.13 -13.96 -25.86
N ASN A 198 8.37 -13.28 -26.99
CA ASN A 198 9.66 -12.65 -27.25
C ASN A 198 9.88 -11.46 -26.30
N SER A 199 8.83 -10.67 -26.00
CA SER A 199 8.93 -9.58 -25.02
C SER A 199 9.29 -10.08 -23.62
N LEU A 200 8.64 -11.17 -23.17
CA LEU A 200 8.90 -11.78 -21.88
C LEU A 200 10.33 -12.33 -21.79
N THR A 201 10.86 -12.88 -22.89
CA THR A 201 12.25 -13.34 -22.96
C THR A 201 13.23 -12.18 -22.74
N ILE A 202 13.00 -11.02 -23.37
CA ILE A 202 13.83 -9.82 -23.15
C ILE A 202 13.71 -9.34 -21.70
N ILE A 203 12.50 -9.28 -21.15
CA ILE A 203 12.24 -8.82 -19.78
C ILE A 203 12.94 -9.72 -18.75
N ASN A 204 12.92 -11.04 -18.95
CA ASN A 204 13.53 -12.01 -18.03
C ASN A 204 15.06 -12.08 -18.12
N GLN A 205 15.66 -11.66 -19.24
CA GLN A 205 17.12 -11.59 -19.39
C GLN A 205 17.71 -10.38 -18.66
N LEU A 206 16.92 -9.35 -18.41
CA LEU A 206 17.34 -8.12 -17.74
C LEU A 206 16.91 -8.10 -16.26
N PRO A 207 17.53 -7.24 -15.43
CA PRO A 207 17.17 -7.15 -14.02
C PRO A 207 15.69 -6.83 -13.77
N GLU A 208 15.15 -7.32 -12.65
CA GLU A 208 13.73 -7.17 -12.30
C GLU A 208 13.27 -5.71 -12.34
N GLN A 209 12.11 -5.46 -12.95
CA GLN A 209 11.47 -4.14 -13.15
C GLN A 209 12.26 -3.12 -13.99
N CYS A 210 13.51 -3.37 -14.38
CA CYS A 210 14.34 -2.45 -15.15
C CYS A 210 13.63 -1.93 -16.42
N VAL A 211 13.02 -2.85 -17.18
CA VAL A 211 12.34 -2.54 -18.44
C VAL A 211 11.00 -1.82 -18.22
N LEU A 212 10.23 -2.26 -17.23
CA LEU A 212 8.84 -1.83 -17.05
C LEU A 212 8.68 -0.56 -16.23
N VAL A 213 9.76 -0.02 -15.64
CA VAL A 213 9.75 1.31 -15.01
C VAL A 213 9.42 2.41 -16.03
N HIS A 214 9.75 2.20 -17.30
CA HIS A 214 9.49 3.13 -18.39
C HIS A 214 8.01 3.12 -18.81
N GLU A 215 7.43 4.31 -18.89
CA GLU A 215 5.99 4.50 -19.13
C GLU A 215 5.51 3.92 -20.47
N LEU A 216 6.29 4.09 -21.55
CA LEU A 216 5.92 3.64 -22.90
C LEU A 216 5.77 2.12 -22.98
N ILE A 217 6.73 1.37 -22.41
CA ILE A 217 6.69 -0.09 -22.36
C ILE A 217 5.55 -0.57 -21.45
N ALA A 218 5.42 0.04 -20.27
CA ALA A 218 4.36 -0.33 -19.32
C ALA A 218 2.96 -0.12 -19.92
N LYS A 219 2.75 0.97 -20.66
CA LYS A 219 1.49 1.22 -21.39
C LYS A 219 1.26 0.21 -22.52
N ALA A 220 2.30 -0.11 -23.30
CA ALA A 220 2.18 -1.12 -24.35
C ALA A 220 1.77 -2.50 -23.80
N LEU A 221 2.35 -2.91 -22.66
CA LEU A 221 1.93 -4.15 -21.98
C LEU A 221 0.53 -4.02 -21.38
N ALA A 222 0.18 -2.88 -20.77
CA ALA A 222 -1.17 -2.62 -20.26
C ALA A 222 -2.25 -2.72 -21.35
N ASP A 223 -1.97 -2.25 -22.56
CA ASP A 223 -2.87 -2.37 -23.72
C ASP A 223 -3.14 -3.84 -24.09
N ILE A 224 -2.12 -4.71 -24.04
CA ILE A 224 -2.31 -6.16 -24.24
C ILE A 224 -3.21 -6.74 -23.15
N VAL A 225 -2.98 -6.37 -21.88
CA VAL A 225 -3.81 -6.85 -20.77
C VAL A 225 -5.25 -6.36 -20.89
N HIS A 226 -5.49 -5.13 -21.35
CA HIS A 226 -6.86 -4.66 -21.64
C HIS A 226 -7.53 -5.58 -22.65
N VAL A 227 -6.86 -5.91 -23.76
CA VAL A 227 -7.40 -6.80 -24.79
C VAL A 227 -7.67 -8.19 -24.24
N SER A 228 -6.79 -8.71 -23.37
CA SER A 228 -6.93 -10.04 -22.77
C SER A 228 -8.17 -10.13 -21.87
N ILE A 229 -8.47 -9.08 -21.09
CA ILE A 229 -9.56 -9.09 -20.12
C ILE A 229 -10.88 -8.47 -20.62
N ASP A 230 -10.86 -7.71 -21.73
CA ASP A 230 -11.97 -6.84 -22.15
C ASP A 230 -13.30 -7.58 -22.36
N ARG A 231 -13.25 -8.79 -22.94
CA ARG A 231 -14.45 -9.60 -23.19
C ARG A 231 -15.04 -10.10 -21.88
N LEU A 232 -14.21 -10.70 -21.03
CA LEU A 232 -14.63 -11.20 -19.71
C LEU A 232 -15.16 -10.07 -18.83
N TYR A 233 -14.49 -8.92 -18.82
CA TYR A 233 -14.93 -7.72 -18.12
C TYR A 233 -16.33 -7.28 -18.58
N SER A 234 -16.56 -7.27 -19.89
CA SER A 234 -17.82 -6.80 -20.48
C SER A 234 -18.95 -7.83 -20.42
N THR A 235 -18.66 -9.12 -20.28
CA THR A 235 -19.70 -10.14 -20.11
C THR A 235 -20.07 -10.35 -18.65
N LYS A 236 -19.09 -10.28 -17.73
CA LYS A 236 -19.28 -10.63 -16.32
C LYS A 236 -19.43 -9.43 -15.38
N CYS A 237 -18.78 -8.30 -15.68
CA CYS A 237 -18.74 -7.15 -14.78
C CYS A 237 -19.58 -5.95 -15.25
N PHE A 238 -19.98 -5.88 -16.53
CA PHE A 238 -20.67 -4.70 -17.07
C PHE A 238 -21.73 -5.07 -18.13
N ASN A 239 -23.02 -4.84 -17.87
CA ASN A 239 -24.12 -5.12 -18.81
C ASN A 239 -24.21 -4.05 -19.94
N SER A 240 -23.20 -3.97 -20.80
CA SER A 240 -23.22 -3.07 -21.98
C SER A 240 -22.73 -3.77 -23.23
N LYS A 241 -23.41 -3.53 -24.37
CA LYS A 241 -22.94 -3.92 -25.70
C LYS A 241 -21.68 -3.12 -26.03
N GLN A 242 -20.51 -3.77 -26.03
CA GLN A 242 -19.23 -3.09 -26.32
C GLN A 242 -19.24 -2.39 -27.70
N LYS A 243 -18.70 -1.16 -27.72
CA LYS A 243 -18.03 -0.60 -28.90
C LYS A 243 -16.69 -1.34 -29.07
N LYS A 244 -16.42 -1.86 -30.27
CA LYS A 244 -15.17 -2.53 -30.61
C LYS A 244 -13.97 -1.62 -30.28
N SER A 245 -13.10 -2.05 -29.37
CA SER A 245 -11.75 -1.49 -29.25
C SER A 245 -11.00 -1.78 -30.55
N ARG A 246 -10.42 -0.73 -31.16
CA ARG A 246 -9.78 -0.77 -32.49
C ARG A 246 -8.29 -1.16 -32.44
N LEU A 247 -7.77 -1.58 -31.28
CA LEU A 247 -6.31 -1.63 -31.05
C LEU A 247 -5.57 -2.74 -31.80
N TYR A 248 -6.23 -3.84 -32.19
CA TYR A 248 -5.58 -4.91 -32.95
C TYR A 248 -6.48 -5.43 -34.09
N ASP A 249 -6.01 -5.31 -35.33
CA ASP A 249 -6.61 -5.92 -36.52
C ASP A 249 -6.30 -7.42 -36.64
N ASP A 250 -5.39 -7.95 -35.80
CA ASP A 250 -4.97 -9.34 -35.82
C ASP A 250 -5.96 -10.25 -35.07
N LYS A 251 -6.96 -10.73 -35.82
CA LYS A 251 -7.98 -11.67 -35.32
C LYS A 251 -7.40 -12.97 -34.75
N LYS A 252 -6.18 -13.36 -35.11
CA LYS A 252 -5.56 -14.60 -34.62
C LYS A 252 -5.04 -14.41 -33.20
N LEU A 253 -4.28 -13.33 -32.99
CA LEU A 253 -3.80 -12.90 -31.67
C LEU A 253 -4.96 -12.69 -30.69
N LEU A 254 -6.03 -12.04 -31.16
CA LEU A 254 -7.20 -11.75 -30.34
C LEU A 254 -7.97 -13.01 -29.89
N LYS A 255 -7.88 -14.12 -30.62
CA LYS A 255 -8.46 -15.39 -30.19
C LYS A 255 -7.61 -16.11 -29.15
N GLU A 256 -6.30 -15.90 -29.18
CA GLU A 256 -5.33 -16.57 -28.34
C GLU A 256 -5.26 -15.94 -26.95
N ILE A 257 -5.18 -14.61 -26.88
CA ILE A 257 -4.94 -13.87 -25.63
C ILE A 257 -6.25 -13.56 -24.88
N GLN A 258 -7.40 -13.56 -25.56
CA GLN A 258 -8.67 -13.15 -24.96
C GLN A 258 -9.24 -14.22 -24.01
N ALA A 259 -9.39 -13.85 -22.74
CA ALA A 259 -10.00 -14.70 -21.73
C ALA A 259 -11.52 -14.81 -21.94
N ASN A 260 -12.02 -16.05 -22.03
CA ASN A 260 -13.45 -16.35 -22.13
C ASN A 260 -14.00 -16.90 -20.80
N SER A 261 -13.14 -17.52 -20.00
CA SER A 261 -13.42 -18.03 -18.65
C SER A 261 -12.46 -17.41 -17.62
N TYR A 262 -12.72 -17.64 -16.33
CA TYR A 262 -11.82 -17.18 -15.27
C TYR A 262 -10.46 -17.90 -15.31
N ASN A 263 -10.44 -19.21 -15.62
CA ASN A 263 -9.20 -19.98 -15.71
C ASN A 263 -8.30 -19.52 -16.87
N ASP A 264 -8.88 -18.92 -17.92
CA ASP A 264 -8.07 -18.34 -19.00
C ASP A 264 -7.25 -17.12 -18.55
N LEU A 265 -7.62 -16.46 -17.45
CA LEU A 265 -6.84 -15.36 -16.88
C LEU A 265 -5.47 -15.83 -16.39
N LEU A 266 -5.37 -17.07 -15.90
CA LEU A 266 -4.13 -17.66 -15.40
C LEU A 266 -3.08 -17.83 -16.49
N LYS A 267 -3.49 -17.97 -17.76
CA LYS A 267 -2.58 -18.25 -18.89
C LYS A 267 -1.80 -17.01 -19.34
N HIS A 268 -2.48 -15.88 -19.46
CA HIS A 268 -1.89 -14.67 -20.05
C HIS A 268 -2.11 -13.41 -19.19
N ALA A 269 -3.36 -13.14 -18.79
CA ALA A 269 -3.70 -11.88 -18.13
C ALA A 269 -2.98 -11.68 -16.78
N PHE A 270 -2.99 -12.68 -15.90
CA PHE A 270 -2.33 -12.59 -14.59
C PHE A 270 -0.80 -12.61 -14.70
N PRO A 271 -0.16 -13.49 -15.50
CA PRO A 271 1.28 -13.40 -15.74
C PRO A 271 1.73 -12.04 -16.29
N MET A 272 1.01 -11.46 -17.26
CA MET A 272 1.29 -10.12 -17.79
C MET A 272 1.12 -9.04 -16.70
N THR A 273 0.07 -9.14 -15.89
CA THR A 273 -0.19 -8.21 -14.78
C THR A 273 0.87 -8.30 -13.68
N LYS A 274 1.33 -9.52 -13.35
CA LYS A 274 2.43 -9.77 -12.40
C LYS A 274 3.74 -9.19 -12.90
N THR A 275 4.00 -9.32 -14.20
CA THR A 275 5.19 -8.77 -14.86
C THR A 275 5.16 -7.24 -14.79
N LEU A 276 4.01 -6.61 -15.12
CA LEU A 276 3.79 -5.17 -14.89
C LEU A 276 4.06 -4.77 -13.44
N GLY A 277 3.57 -5.57 -12.48
CA GLY A 277 3.77 -5.40 -11.06
C GLY A 277 3.53 -3.95 -10.60
N PRO A 278 4.53 -3.29 -10.02
CA PRO A 278 4.44 -1.89 -9.65
C PRO A 278 3.94 -0.99 -10.81
N SER A 279 4.43 -1.16 -12.03
CA SER A 279 4.20 -0.22 -13.15
C SER A 279 2.75 -0.12 -13.64
N LEU A 280 1.83 -0.93 -13.10
CA LEU A 280 0.37 -0.71 -13.20
C LEU A 280 -0.07 0.74 -12.86
N ARG A 281 0.73 1.49 -12.09
CA ARG A 281 0.46 2.91 -11.77
C ARG A 281 0.21 3.79 -13.01
N PHE A 282 0.80 3.45 -14.15
CA PHE A 282 0.67 4.24 -15.38
C PHE A 282 -0.71 4.09 -16.03
N ASP A 283 -1.47 3.04 -15.70
CA ASP A 283 -2.83 2.83 -16.19
C ASP A 283 -3.82 2.51 -15.06
N THR A 284 -4.45 3.58 -14.57
CA THR A 284 -5.50 3.47 -13.54
C THR A 284 -6.79 2.81 -14.02
N ILE A 285 -7.05 2.78 -15.33
CA ILE A 285 -8.26 2.15 -15.90
C ILE A 285 -8.08 0.63 -15.82
N LEU A 286 -6.90 0.14 -16.18
CA LEU A 286 -6.57 -1.28 -16.11
C LEU A 286 -6.72 -1.83 -14.69
N ILE A 287 -6.15 -1.13 -13.70
CA ILE A 287 -6.30 -1.47 -12.27
C ILE A 287 -7.77 -1.66 -11.92
N ASN A 288 -8.63 -0.69 -12.29
CA ASN A 288 -10.06 -0.75 -11.98
C ASN A 288 -10.78 -1.93 -12.65
N LYS A 289 -10.44 -2.25 -13.91
CA LYS A 289 -11.02 -3.42 -14.61
C LYS A 289 -10.61 -4.71 -13.90
N LEU A 290 -9.32 -4.89 -13.61
CA LEU A 290 -8.78 -6.06 -12.93
C LEU A 290 -9.45 -6.28 -11.58
N LEU A 291 -9.59 -5.25 -10.76
CA LEU A 291 -10.20 -5.37 -9.43
C LEU A 291 -11.68 -5.71 -9.49
N ARG A 292 -12.41 -5.20 -10.47
CA ARG A 292 -13.82 -5.55 -10.68
C ARG A 292 -13.97 -7.01 -11.08
N ILE A 293 -13.09 -7.49 -11.96
CA ILE A 293 -13.04 -8.92 -12.34
C ILE A 293 -12.69 -9.78 -11.12
N MET A 294 -11.62 -9.45 -10.40
CA MET A 294 -11.20 -10.17 -9.19
C MET A 294 -12.31 -10.21 -8.14
N LYS A 295 -12.97 -9.07 -7.87
CA LYS A 295 -14.13 -9.02 -6.96
C LYS A 295 -15.25 -9.94 -7.44
N LYS A 296 -15.58 -9.89 -8.74
CA LYS A 296 -16.65 -10.70 -9.34
C LYS A 296 -16.34 -12.19 -9.25
N ILE A 297 -15.08 -12.58 -9.49
CA ILE A 297 -14.57 -13.95 -9.32
C ILE A 297 -14.77 -14.41 -7.88
N LEU A 298 -14.23 -13.66 -6.91
CA LEU A 298 -14.33 -14.00 -5.48
C LEU A 298 -15.79 -14.11 -5.01
N THR A 299 -16.67 -13.25 -5.54
CA THR A 299 -18.11 -13.30 -5.24
C THR A 299 -18.79 -14.52 -5.86
N GLU A 300 -18.46 -14.90 -7.11
CA GLU A 300 -19.05 -16.08 -7.77
C GLU A 300 -18.53 -17.40 -7.22
N MET A 301 -17.29 -17.42 -6.71
CA MET A 301 -16.73 -18.58 -6.01
C MET A 301 -17.29 -18.73 -4.58
N ASN A 302 -18.10 -17.78 -4.09
CA ASN A 302 -18.54 -17.69 -2.69
C ASN A 302 -17.37 -17.80 -1.70
N VAL A 303 -16.20 -17.28 -2.08
CA VAL A 303 -15.04 -17.28 -1.19
C VAL A 303 -15.32 -16.29 -0.07
N ASP A 304 -15.56 -16.85 1.11
CA ASP A 304 -15.66 -16.14 2.37
C ASP A 304 -14.64 -16.71 3.35
N ASN A 305 -14.52 -16.09 4.52
CA ASN A 305 -13.53 -16.48 5.53
C ASN A 305 -13.73 -17.91 6.10
N LEU A 306 -14.85 -18.59 5.79
CA LEU A 306 -15.18 -19.95 6.26
C LEU A 306 -15.11 -20.98 5.12
N ASN A 307 -15.23 -20.53 3.87
CA ASN A 307 -15.23 -21.33 2.65
C ASN A 307 -14.07 -20.87 1.75
N LEU A 308 -12.85 -21.16 2.19
CA LEU A 308 -11.70 -21.10 1.30
C LEU A 308 -11.85 -22.17 0.20
N PRO A 309 -11.31 -21.93 -1.01
CA PRO A 309 -11.29 -22.95 -2.04
C PRO A 309 -10.69 -24.27 -1.51
N ALA A 310 -11.28 -25.40 -1.88
CA ALA A 310 -10.80 -26.70 -1.43
C ALA A 310 -9.34 -26.90 -1.85
N SER A 311 -8.52 -27.45 -0.94
CA SER A 311 -7.08 -27.64 -1.19
C SER A 311 -6.83 -28.49 -2.43
N GLY A 312 -6.04 -27.97 -3.36
CA GLY A 312 -5.72 -28.57 -4.66
C GLY A 312 -6.74 -28.31 -5.78
N SER A 313 -7.72 -27.42 -5.58
CA SER A 313 -8.70 -27.05 -6.62
C SER A 313 -8.19 -25.93 -7.54
N ASP A 314 -8.71 -25.88 -8.77
CA ASP A 314 -8.46 -24.77 -9.71
C ASP A 314 -8.83 -23.40 -9.11
N ASP A 315 -9.83 -23.40 -8.23
CA ASP A 315 -10.30 -22.23 -7.49
C ASP A 315 -9.27 -21.72 -6.47
N GLU A 316 -8.48 -22.61 -5.84
CA GLU A 316 -7.39 -22.22 -4.94
C GLU A 316 -6.25 -21.55 -5.71
N ILE A 317 -5.91 -22.10 -6.88
CA ILE A 317 -4.89 -21.52 -7.77
C ILE A 317 -5.30 -20.11 -8.20
N LEU A 318 -6.57 -19.96 -8.60
CA LEU A 318 -7.12 -18.67 -8.99
C LEU A 318 -7.13 -17.66 -7.84
N TYR A 319 -7.51 -18.10 -6.63
CA TYR A 319 -7.48 -17.26 -5.43
C TYR A 319 -6.06 -16.80 -5.09
N ASN A 320 -5.09 -17.73 -5.03
CA ASN A 320 -3.70 -17.41 -4.72
C ASN A 320 -3.08 -16.45 -5.74
N GLU A 321 -3.40 -16.60 -7.03
CA GLU A 321 -2.94 -15.66 -8.05
C GLU A 321 -3.59 -14.28 -7.94
N ILE A 322 -4.87 -14.18 -7.56
CA ILE A 322 -5.50 -12.89 -7.26
C ILE A 322 -4.77 -12.19 -6.10
N ILE A 323 -4.46 -12.92 -5.02
CA ILE A 323 -3.69 -12.38 -3.90
C ILE A 323 -2.29 -11.94 -4.35
N ASN A 324 -1.58 -12.76 -5.13
CA ASN A 324 -0.25 -12.42 -5.67
C ASN A 324 -0.28 -11.14 -6.52
N VAL A 325 -1.33 -10.95 -7.34
CA VAL A 325 -1.50 -9.74 -8.14
C VAL A 325 -1.74 -8.52 -7.23
N LEU A 326 -2.58 -8.65 -6.20
CA LEU A 326 -2.80 -7.58 -5.21
C LEU A 326 -1.52 -7.24 -4.43
N ASP A 327 -0.75 -8.25 -4.01
CA ASP A 327 0.55 -8.10 -3.33
C ASP A 327 1.55 -7.33 -4.19
N SER A 328 1.70 -7.73 -5.46
CA SER A 328 2.65 -7.11 -6.39
C SER A 328 2.27 -5.65 -6.74
N ALA A 329 0.97 -5.34 -6.76
CA ALA A 329 0.46 -4.07 -7.22
C ALA A 329 0.22 -3.03 -6.10
N LEU A 330 -0.19 -3.44 -4.89
CA LEU A 330 -0.76 -2.54 -3.88
C LEU A 330 0.10 -2.33 -2.63
N MET A 331 0.53 -3.38 -1.91
CA MET A 331 1.09 -3.22 -0.54
C MET A 331 2.60 -3.11 -0.45
N LYS A 332 3.38 -3.69 -1.40
CA LYS A 332 4.85 -3.48 -1.45
C LYS A 332 5.29 -2.03 -1.61
N ARG A 333 4.33 -1.12 -1.82
CA ARG A 333 4.58 0.29 -2.04
C ARG A 333 4.30 1.18 -0.83
N VAL A 334 3.57 0.78 0.21
CA VAL A 334 3.16 1.75 1.26
C VAL A 334 4.33 2.10 2.18
N SER A 335 4.81 3.34 2.10
CA SER A 335 5.85 3.91 2.94
C SER A 335 5.47 5.32 3.37
N LYS A 336 6.22 5.93 4.29
CA LYS A 336 5.96 7.32 4.75
C LYS A 336 6.02 8.35 3.61
N ASP A 337 6.81 8.08 2.57
CA ASP A 337 7.12 9.06 1.52
C ASP A 337 6.08 9.09 0.39
N ASN A 338 5.31 8.00 0.23
CA ASN A 338 4.32 7.86 -0.84
C ASN A 338 2.88 7.69 -0.33
N VAL A 339 2.63 8.04 0.93
CA VAL A 339 1.31 8.04 1.57
C VAL A 339 0.24 8.77 0.75
N LYS A 340 0.55 9.96 0.22
CA LYS A 340 -0.44 10.78 -0.52
C LYS A 340 -0.88 10.12 -1.84
N PRO A 341 0.02 9.75 -2.77
CA PRO A 341 -0.38 9.11 -4.02
C PRO A 341 -1.04 7.75 -3.79
N ILE A 342 -0.51 6.94 -2.86
CA ILE A 342 -1.10 5.63 -2.52
C ILE A 342 -2.43 5.79 -1.81
N GLY A 343 -2.57 6.76 -0.90
CA GLY A 343 -3.83 7.02 -0.22
C GLY A 343 -4.95 7.38 -1.19
N ARG A 344 -4.66 8.15 -2.24
CA ARG A 344 -5.64 8.43 -3.32
C ARG A 344 -6.03 7.17 -4.08
N LEU A 345 -5.08 6.27 -4.31
CA LEU A 345 -5.34 4.97 -4.94
C LEU A 345 -6.21 4.11 -4.03
N ILE A 346 -5.79 3.87 -2.78
CA ILE A 346 -6.54 3.13 -1.76
C ILE A 346 -7.96 3.68 -1.60
N GLY A 347 -8.14 5.02 -1.60
CA GLY A 347 -9.47 5.63 -1.56
C GLY A 347 -10.35 5.22 -2.75
N LYS A 348 -9.82 5.27 -3.99
CA LYS A 348 -10.55 4.80 -5.18
C LYS A 348 -10.90 3.30 -5.10
N LEU A 349 -9.97 2.51 -4.56
CA LEU A 349 -10.13 1.06 -4.40
C LEU A 349 -11.18 0.72 -3.35
N SER A 350 -11.18 1.44 -2.22
CA SER A 350 -12.11 1.19 -1.11
C SER A 350 -13.56 1.44 -1.53
N HIS A 351 -13.81 2.35 -2.47
CA HIS A 351 -15.14 2.57 -3.05
C HIS A 351 -15.65 1.38 -3.86
N CYS A 352 -14.75 0.59 -4.44
CA CYS A 352 -15.12 -0.53 -5.30
C CYS A 352 -15.20 -1.86 -4.53
N ALA A 353 -14.26 -2.10 -3.61
CA ALA A 353 -14.10 -3.39 -2.92
C ALA A 353 -13.54 -3.19 -1.49
N SER A 354 -14.27 -2.47 -0.65
CA SER A 354 -13.87 -2.17 0.74
C SER A 354 -13.54 -3.41 1.57
N GLY A 355 -14.41 -4.43 1.57
CA GLY A 355 -14.22 -5.64 2.41
C GLY A 355 -12.91 -6.38 2.13
N ILE A 356 -12.68 -6.77 0.87
CA ILE A 356 -11.46 -7.50 0.46
C ILE A 356 -10.22 -6.66 0.70
N LEU A 357 -10.28 -5.36 0.36
CA LEU A 357 -9.15 -4.46 0.54
C LEU A 357 -8.77 -4.33 2.02
N PHE A 358 -9.74 -4.14 2.91
CA PHE A 358 -9.46 -3.98 4.33
C PHE A 358 -9.04 -5.28 5.00
N ASP A 359 -9.62 -6.43 4.64
CA ASP A 359 -9.20 -7.71 5.21
C ASP A 359 -7.73 -8.00 4.86
N TYR A 360 -7.34 -7.74 3.62
CA TYR A 360 -5.96 -7.84 3.17
C TYR A 360 -5.02 -6.85 3.88
N ILE A 361 -5.40 -5.57 3.99
CA ILE A 361 -4.57 -4.57 4.69
C ILE A 361 -4.42 -4.92 6.18
N LEU A 362 -5.47 -5.42 6.83
CA LEU A 362 -5.43 -5.86 8.23
C LEU A 362 -4.51 -7.06 8.40
N LEU A 363 -4.50 -8.01 7.46
CA LEU A 363 -3.55 -9.13 7.46
C LEU A 363 -2.09 -8.62 7.41
N GLN A 364 -1.81 -7.64 6.56
CA GLN A 364 -0.45 -7.07 6.45
C GLN A 364 -0.03 -6.32 7.72
N ILE A 365 -0.94 -5.56 8.34
CA ILE A 365 -0.68 -4.88 9.61
C ILE A 365 -0.38 -5.87 10.74
N GLN A 366 -1.08 -7.01 10.75
CA GLN A 366 -0.87 -8.06 11.75
C GLN A 366 0.50 -8.74 11.64
N ILE A 367 1.17 -8.62 10.49
CA ILE A 367 2.51 -9.17 10.26
C ILE A 367 3.58 -8.07 10.45
N TYR A 368 3.28 -6.82 10.08
CA TYR A 368 4.26 -5.73 9.99
C TYR A 368 3.82 -4.47 10.77
N ASP A 369 4.30 -4.32 12.00
CA ASP A 369 3.98 -3.17 12.89
C ASP A 369 4.41 -1.81 12.32
N ASN A 370 5.51 -1.78 11.57
CA ASN A 370 6.05 -0.56 10.97
C ASN A 370 5.13 0.04 9.89
N LEU A 371 4.19 -0.74 9.34
CA LEU A 371 3.22 -0.27 8.35
C LEU A 371 2.03 0.48 8.97
N ILE A 372 1.78 0.37 10.28
CA ILE A 372 0.61 0.96 10.95
C ILE A 372 0.51 2.46 10.66
N GLY A 373 1.60 3.22 10.88
CA GLY A 373 1.63 4.66 10.65
C GLY A 373 1.32 5.04 9.19
N PRO A 374 2.12 4.59 8.21
CA PRO A 374 1.88 4.85 6.79
C PRO A 374 0.48 4.47 6.30
N VAL A 375 -0.05 3.32 6.73
CA VAL A 375 -1.39 2.86 6.33
C VAL A 375 -2.47 3.77 6.92
N VAL A 376 -2.40 4.09 8.22
CA VAL A 376 -3.31 5.05 8.86
C VAL A 376 -3.23 6.42 8.18
N ASP A 377 -2.07 6.84 7.72
CA ASP A 377 -1.95 8.10 6.96
C ASP A 377 -2.56 8.03 5.55
N SER A 378 -2.49 6.87 4.91
CA SER A 378 -3.04 6.65 3.56
C SER A 378 -4.58 6.69 3.54
N PHE A 379 -5.22 6.35 4.67
CA PHE A 379 -6.69 6.30 4.81
C PHE A 379 -7.38 7.67 4.83
N LYS A 380 -6.61 8.77 4.65
CA LYS A 380 -7.15 10.13 4.56
C LYS A 380 -8.24 10.32 3.50
N TYR A 381 -8.22 9.51 2.43
CA TYR A 381 -9.13 9.64 1.30
C TYR A 381 -10.29 8.63 1.30
N LEU A 382 -10.51 7.90 2.41
CA LEU A 382 -11.65 7.00 2.56
C LEU A 382 -12.96 7.78 2.78
N THR A 383 -14.09 7.20 2.35
CA THR A 383 -15.44 7.71 2.66
C THR A 383 -15.92 7.22 4.02
N ASN A 384 -16.95 7.86 4.58
CA ASN A 384 -17.58 7.43 5.83
C ASN A 384 -18.06 5.98 5.77
N LEU A 385 -18.69 5.56 4.66
CA LEU A 385 -19.10 4.16 4.47
C LEU A 385 -17.90 3.19 4.43
N SER A 386 -16.77 3.60 3.85
CA SER A 386 -15.54 2.80 3.91
C SER A 386 -15.01 2.69 5.34
N PHE A 387 -15.15 3.73 6.17
CA PHE A 387 -14.78 3.68 7.58
C PHE A 387 -15.68 2.74 8.40
N ASP A 388 -16.98 2.73 8.15
CA ASP A 388 -17.91 1.80 8.81
C ASP A 388 -17.59 0.34 8.45
N MET A 389 -17.33 0.08 7.16
CA MET A 389 -16.88 -1.25 6.71
C MET A 389 -15.54 -1.64 7.33
N LEU A 390 -14.59 -0.71 7.46
CA LEU A 390 -13.32 -0.95 8.15
C LEU A 390 -13.55 -1.33 9.62
N GLY A 391 -14.47 -0.64 10.31
CA GLY A 391 -14.86 -0.99 11.69
C GLY A 391 -15.40 -2.42 11.80
N TYR A 392 -16.26 -2.83 10.86
CA TYR A 392 -16.73 -4.22 10.77
C TYR A 392 -15.58 -5.20 10.53
N CYS A 393 -14.71 -4.94 9.55
CA CYS A 393 -13.56 -5.82 9.23
C CYS A 393 -12.58 -5.95 10.41
N ILE A 394 -12.40 -4.91 11.24
CA ILE A 394 -11.59 -4.98 12.46
C ILE A 394 -12.21 -5.99 13.45
N VAL A 395 -13.51 -5.86 13.74
CA VAL A 395 -14.22 -6.78 14.65
C VAL A 395 -14.22 -8.20 14.10
N GLU A 396 -14.45 -8.35 12.79
CA GLU A 396 -14.38 -9.62 12.09
C GLU A 396 -12.99 -10.26 12.25
N SER A 397 -11.92 -9.50 12.04
CA SER A 397 -10.53 -9.97 12.20
C SER A 397 -10.23 -10.46 13.62
N LEU A 398 -10.81 -9.81 14.64
CA LEU A 398 -10.71 -10.21 16.05
C LEU A 398 -11.52 -11.47 16.40
N THR A 399 -12.57 -11.77 15.62
CA THR A 399 -13.39 -12.98 15.81
C THR A 399 -12.87 -14.21 15.08
N LYS A 400 -11.87 -14.08 14.19
CA LYS A 400 -11.29 -15.21 13.45
C LYS A 400 -10.69 -16.23 14.44
N GLY A 401 -11.34 -17.39 14.57
CA GLY A 401 -11.10 -18.38 15.63
C GLY A 401 -9.87 -19.27 15.46
N ASP A 402 -9.05 -19.02 14.44
CA ASP A 402 -7.99 -19.94 13.98
C ASP A 402 -6.59 -19.55 14.45
N ARG A 403 -6.46 -18.47 15.24
CA ARG A 403 -5.17 -17.98 15.73
C ARG A 403 -5.11 -17.93 17.24
N ASP A 404 -4.09 -18.59 17.77
CA ASP A 404 -3.80 -18.51 19.20
C ASP A 404 -3.41 -17.07 19.58
N ARG A 405 -3.97 -16.65 20.70
CA ARG A 405 -3.73 -15.34 21.31
C ARG A 405 -2.49 -15.37 22.20
N PHE A 406 -1.99 -16.57 22.50
CA PHE A 406 -0.66 -16.79 23.03
C PHE A 406 0.36 -17.03 21.92
N ARG A 407 1.58 -16.57 22.18
CA ARG A 407 2.76 -17.03 21.46
C ARG A 407 3.02 -18.50 21.81
N ASP A 408 3.75 -19.22 20.95
CA ASP A 408 4.14 -20.64 21.14
C ASP A 408 4.78 -20.94 22.51
N ASP A 409 5.34 -19.91 23.18
CA ASP A 409 5.91 -19.97 24.53
C ASP A 409 4.87 -20.06 25.68
N GLY A 410 3.57 -19.96 25.37
CA GLY A 410 2.46 -20.05 26.34
C GLY A 410 2.40 -18.95 27.41
N THR A 411 3.26 -17.92 27.34
CA THR A 411 3.45 -16.90 28.40
C THR A 411 3.39 -15.45 27.90
N SER A 412 3.45 -15.22 26.59
CA SER A 412 3.40 -13.89 25.99
C SER A 412 2.25 -13.77 24.99
N LEU A 413 1.74 -12.55 24.82
CA LEU A 413 0.66 -12.24 23.88
C LEU A 413 1.18 -12.33 22.44
N SER A 414 0.36 -12.84 21.54
CA SER A 414 0.70 -12.94 20.12
C SER A 414 0.98 -11.56 19.51
N MET A 415 2.04 -11.47 18.69
CA MET A 415 2.44 -10.22 18.04
C MET A 415 1.29 -9.64 17.21
N TRP A 416 0.59 -10.47 16.43
CA TRP A 416 -0.52 -10.03 15.58
C TRP A 416 -1.62 -9.28 16.36
N LEU A 417 -1.91 -9.69 17.60
CA LEU A 417 -2.93 -9.08 18.44
C LEU A 417 -2.44 -7.73 18.97
N GLN A 418 -1.16 -7.63 19.33
CA GLN A 418 -0.53 -6.37 19.73
C GLN A 418 -0.52 -5.36 18.58
N SER A 419 -0.14 -5.81 17.38
CA SER A 419 -0.16 -5.00 16.15
C SER A 419 -1.55 -4.47 15.85
N LEU A 420 -2.56 -5.35 15.92
CA LEU A 420 -3.94 -5.01 15.64
C LEU A 420 -4.52 -4.06 16.70
N ALA A 421 -4.22 -4.25 17.98
CA ALA A 421 -4.63 -3.36 19.06
C ALA A 421 -4.01 -1.96 18.91
N SER A 422 -2.71 -1.88 18.59
CA SER A 422 -2.00 -0.62 18.31
C SER A 422 -2.58 0.10 17.07
N PHE A 423 -2.94 -0.65 16.03
CA PHE A 423 -3.64 -0.12 14.86
C PHE A 423 -5.02 0.43 15.23
N CYS A 424 -5.82 -0.30 16.03
CA CYS A 424 -7.12 0.17 16.51
C CYS A 424 -6.97 1.51 17.25
N GLY A 425 -6.06 1.61 18.23
CA GLY A 425 -5.82 2.86 18.93
C GLY A 425 -5.44 4.01 17.99
N SER A 426 -4.61 3.75 16.98
CA SER A 426 -4.14 4.75 16.01
C SER A 426 -5.25 5.22 15.05
N ILE A 427 -6.06 4.30 14.52
CA ILE A 427 -7.12 4.62 13.55
C ILE A 427 -8.29 5.37 14.21
N TYR A 428 -8.74 4.91 15.38
CA TYR A 428 -9.85 5.55 16.12
C TYR A 428 -9.46 6.91 16.71
N LYS A 429 -8.18 7.09 17.08
CA LYS A 429 -7.66 8.42 17.43
C LYS A 429 -7.81 9.41 16.27
N LYS A 430 -7.47 8.99 15.05
CA LYS A 430 -7.32 9.89 13.91
C LYS A 430 -8.61 10.15 13.14
N TYR A 431 -9.43 9.13 12.91
CA TYR A 431 -10.63 9.22 12.08
C TYR A 431 -11.92 9.06 12.88
N ASN A 432 -13.04 9.51 12.31
CA ASN A 432 -14.36 9.39 12.91
C ASN A 432 -15.05 8.11 12.48
N ILE A 433 -14.66 7.02 13.14
CA ILE A 433 -15.20 5.66 12.95
C ILE A 433 -16.07 5.34 14.16
N GLU A 434 -17.18 4.65 13.95
CA GLU A 434 -18.04 4.19 15.03
C GLU A 434 -17.30 3.17 15.94
N LEU A 435 -17.28 3.46 17.26
CA LEU A 435 -16.58 2.64 18.26
C LEU A 435 -17.46 1.61 18.95
N SER A 436 -18.80 1.76 18.86
CA SER A 436 -19.78 0.95 19.59
C SER A 436 -19.56 -0.55 19.39
N GLY A 437 -19.35 -0.98 18.14
CA GLY A 437 -19.11 -2.39 17.81
C GLY A 437 -17.86 -2.98 18.46
N LEU A 438 -16.75 -2.22 18.46
CA LEU A 438 -15.50 -2.67 19.08
C LEU A 438 -15.61 -2.74 20.61
N LEU A 439 -16.21 -1.71 21.23
CA LEU A 439 -16.40 -1.67 22.68
C LEU A 439 -17.34 -2.77 23.16
N GLN A 440 -18.43 -3.02 22.42
CA GLN A 440 -19.35 -4.12 22.69
C GLN A 440 -18.67 -5.48 22.51
N TYR A 441 -17.83 -5.64 21.50
CA TYR A 441 -17.02 -6.85 21.32
C TYR A 441 -16.16 -7.11 22.56
N VAL A 442 -15.39 -6.13 23.03
CA VAL A 442 -14.55 -6.28 24.24
C VAL A 442 -15.40 -6.62 25.46
N ALA A 443 -16.53 -5.94 25.67
CA ALA A 443 -17.45 -6.24 26.77
C ALA A 443 -17.97 -7.70 26.71
N ASN A 444 -18.30 -8.18 25.51
CA ASN A 444 -18.76 -9.56 25.31
C ASN A 444 -17.63 -10.57 25.57
N GLN A 445 -16.39 -10.29 25.16
CA GLN A 445 -15.24 -11.18 25.43
C GLN A 445 -14.94 -11.26 26.93
N LEU A 446 -14.99 -10.13 27.64
CA LEU A 446 -14.84 -10.12 29.10
C LEU A 446 -15.96 -10.90 29.79
N LYS A 447 -17.21 -10.78 29.32
CA LYS A 447 -18.33 -11.58 29.81
C LYS A 447 -18.15 -13.08 29.55
N SER A 448 -17.53 -13.43 28.42
CA SER A 448 -17.10 -14.79 28.07
C SER A 448 -15.81 -15.23 28.79
N GLN A 449 -15.36 -14.49 29.81
CA GLN A 449 -14.19 -14.80 30.64
C GLN A 449 -12.86 -14.83 29.89
N LYS A 450 -12.75 -14.12 28.77
CA LYS A 450 -11.51 -13.97 27.99
C LYS A 450 -10.87 -12.63 28.29
N SER A 451 -9.74 -12.62 28.99
CA SER A 451 -9.03 -11.40 29.42
C SER A 451 -8.15 -10.78 28.34
N LEU A 452 -7.72 -11.55 27.33
CA LEU A 452 -6.69 -11.13 26.38
C LEU A 452 -7.12 -9.96 25.47
N ASP A 453 -8.42 -9.91 25.11
CA ASP A 453 -8.99 -8.81 24.31
C ASP A 453 -8.99 -7.46 25.05
N LEU A 454 -8.74 -7.47 26.37
CA LEU A 454 -8.61 -6.25 27.15
C LEU A 454 -7.46 -5.35 26.66
N LEU A 455 -6.45 -5.94 26.01
CA LEU A 455 -5.37 -5.20 25.35
C LEU A 455 -5.90 -4.14 24.38
N ILE A 456 -6.99 -4.44 23.66
CA ILE A 456 -7.59 -3.54 22.67
C ILE A 456 -8.11 -2.29 23.37
N LEU A 457 -8.79 -2.47 24.51
CA LEU A 457 -9.30 -1.34 25.29
C LEU A 457 -8.14 -0.51 25.88
N LYS A 458 -7.08 -1.16 26.37
CA LYS A 458 -5.87 -0.49 26.86
C LYS A 458 -5.24 0.43 25.81
N GLU A 459 -5.02 -0.07 24.59
CA GLU A 459 -4.46 0.70 23.47
C GLU A 459 -5.39 1.83 23.00
N VAL A 460 -6.70 1.56 22.92
CA VAL A 460 -7.70 2.57 22.53
C VAL A 460 -7.72 3.73 23.54
N VAL A 461 -7.77 3.44 24.83
CA VAL A 461 -7.74 4.47 25.89
C VAL A 461 -6.42 5.23 25.86
N GLN A 462 -5.29 4.53 25.72
CA GLN A 462 -3.97 5.16 25.62
C GLN A 462 -3.90 6.14 24.45
N LYS A 463 -4.22 5.71 23.22
CA LYS A 463 -4.05 6.55 22.03
C LYS A 463 -5.12 7.64 21.91
N MET A 464 -6.38 7.35 22.27
CA MET A 464 -7.49 8.30 22.12
C MET A 464 -7.58 9.32 23.25
N ALA A 465 -7.29 8.92 24.49
CA ALA A 465 -7.36 9.80 25.66
C ALA A 465 -5.99 10.33 26.09
N GLY A 466 -4.89 9.65 25.75
CA GLY A 466 -3.55 10.01 26.23
C GLY A 466 -3.32 9.63 27.68
N VAL A 467 -4.10 8.67 28.20
CA VAL A 467 -3.92 8.16 29.56
C VAL A 467 -2.99 6.97 29.48
N GLU A 468 -1.76 7.14 29.94
CA GLU A 468 -0.74 6.09 29.94
C GLU A 468 -0.63 5.44 31.31
N SER A 469 -0.42 4.13 31.26
CA SER A 469 -0.03 3.31 32.40
C SER A 469 1.49 3.36 32.51
N ALA A 470 2.00 4.02 33.54
CA ALA A 470 3.43 4.11 33.79
C ALA A 470 3.84 3.06 34.82
N GLU A 471 4.72 2.13 34.41
CA GLU A 471 5.21 1.04 35.24
C GLU A 471 6.39 1.48 36.12
N GLU A 472 7.18 2.47 35.66
CA GLU A 472 8.36 2.98 36.38
C GLU A 472 8.34 4.51 36.44
N PHE A 473 8.29 5.04 37.66
CA PHE A 473 8.43 6.47 37.91
C PHE A 473 9.70 6.76 38.69
N THR A 474 10.44 7.80 38.28
CA THR A 474 11.46 8.40 39.13
C THR A 474 10.82 9.14 40.31
N ASN A 475 11.56 9.32 41.41
CA ASN A 475 11.07 10.06 42.57
C ASN A 475 10.65 11.50 42.22
N GLU A 476 11.33 12.14 41.27
CA GLU A 476 10.94 13.48 40.79
C GLU A 476 9.61 13.44 40.01
N GLN A 477 9.40 12.42 39.18
CA GLN A 477 8.12 12.23 38.49
C GLN A 477 6.98 11.91 39.46
N LEU A 478 7.21 11.05 40.46
CA LEU A 478 6.22 10.77 41.52
C LEU A 478 5.81 12.06 42.25
N ASN A 479 6.79 12.88 42.63
CA ASN A 479 6.53 14.16 43.27
C ASN A 479 5.78 15.12 42.33
N ALA A 480 6.09 15.15 41.04
CA ALA A 480 5.38 15.97 40.07
C ALA A 480 3.95 15.45 39.78
N MET A 481 3.71 14.14 39.87
CA MET A 481 2.38 13.53 39.80
C MET A 481 1.50 13.91 40.99
N SER A 482 2.09 14.25 42.14
CA SER A 482 1.37 14.86 43.27
C SER A 482 1.04 16.34 43.05
N GLY A 483 1.42 16.93 41.91
CA GLY A 483 1.05 18.30 41.53
C GLY A 483 -0.31 18.40 40.84
N GLY A 484 -0.68 19.63 40.47
CA GLY A 484 -1.85 19.92 39.65
C GLY A 484 -1.60 19.60 38.16
N GLU A 485 -2.66 19.68 37.35
CA GLU A 485 -2.68 19.20 35.94
C GLU A 485 -1.49 19.67 35.09
N LEU A 486 -1.06 20.93 35.24
CA LEU A 486 0.07 21.47 34.48
C LEU A 486 1.41 20.83 34.89
N LEU A 487 1.65 20.65 36.19
CA LEU A 487 2.90 20.04 36.67
C LEU A 487 2.93 18.53 36.36
N ARG A 488 1.77 17.86 36.42
CA ARG A 488 1.61 16.47 35.94
C ARG A 488 1.91 16.36 34.45
N GLY A 489 1.43 17.33 33.66
CA GLY A 489 1.72 17.43 32.23
C GLY A 489 3.22 17.60 31.95
N GLU A 490 3.92 18.42 32.73
CA GLU A 490 5.38 18.60 32.65
C GLU A 490 6.16 17.34 33.07
N ALA A 491 5.68 16.62 34.09
CA ALA A 491 6.25 15.33 34.51
C ALA A 491 6.14 14.23 33.43
N GLY A 492 5.07 14.28 32.63
CA GLY A 492 4.76 13.33 31.57
C GLY A 492 5.47 13.57 30.23
N TYR A 493 6.47 14.47 30.17
CA TYR A 493 7.05 14.98 28.91
C TYR A 493 7.65 13.96 27.92
N PHE A 494 7.76 12.68 28.27
CA PHE A 494 8.30 11.67 27.37
C PHE A 494 7.27 11.09 26.37
N SER A 495 5.96 11.21 26.63
CA SER A 495 4.92 10.80 25.67
C SER A 495 4.03 11.98 25.28
N GLN A 496 4.39 12.68 24.21
CA GLN A 496 3.58 13.77 23.65
C GLN A 496 2.31 13.23 22.97
N VAL A 497 1.31 12.76 23.72
CA VAL A 497 -0.02 12.53 23.15
C VAL A 497 -0.76 13.87 23.02
N ARG A 498 -0.33 14.69 22.05
CA ARG A 498 -0.98 15.95 21.71
C ARG A 498 -2.32 15.68 20.99
N ASN A 499 -3.28 16.60 21.15
CA ASN A 499 -4.58 16.63 20.47
C ASN A 499 -5.58 15.49 20.80
N THR A 500 -5.64 15.04 22.06
CA THR A 500 -6.58 13.98 22.48
C THR A 500 -7.98 14.47 22.85
N LYS A 501 -8.22 15.78 23.02
CA LYS A 501 -9.51 16.29 23.51
C LYS A 501 -10.71 15.82 22.69
N LYS A 502 -10.62 15.89 21.35
CA LYS A 502 -11.72 15.48 20.45
C LYS A 502 -11.87 13.95 20.38
N SER A 503 -10.78 13.19 20.33
CA SER A 503 -10.84 11.72 20.35
C SER A 503 -11.34 11.20 21.69
N SER A 504 -10.86 11.75 22.80
CA SER A 504 -11.31 11.44 24.16
C SER A 504 -12.81 11.69 24.33
N GLN A 505 -13.33 12.83 23.86
CA GLN A 505 -14.76 13.12 23.93
C GLN A 505 -15.59 12.10 23.13
N ARG A 506 -15.17 11.75 21.91
CA ARG A 506 -15.86 10.72 21.11
C ARG A 506 -15.89 9.36 21.79
N LEU A 507 -14.80 8.97 22.45
CA LEU A 507 -14.76 7.75 23.23
C LEU A 507 -15.74 7.81 24.42
N LYS A 508 -15.82 8.95 25.13
CA LYS A 508 -16.79 9.16 26.21
C LYS A 508 -18.23 9.08 25.69
N ASP A 509 -18.52 9.73 24.56
CA ASP A 509 -19.86 9.75 23.96
C ASP A 509 -20.29 8.32 23.55
N ALA A 510 -19.40 7.55 22.92
CA ALA A 510 -19.67 6.16 22.53
C ALA A 510 -19.88 5.21 23.72
N LEU A 511 -19.20 5.45 24.84
CA LEU A 511 -19.41 4.70 26.09
C LEU A 511 -20.72 5.07 26.77
N ALA A 512 -21.09 6.36 26.73
CA ALA A 512 -22.33 6.87 27.31
C ALA A 512 -23.57 6.45 26.51
N SER A 513 -23.51 6.47 25.17
CA SER A 513 -24.64 6.11 24.32
C SER A 513 -25.05 4.64 24.43
N ASN A 514 -24.15 3.77 24.87
CA ASN A 514 -24.35 2.33 24.96
C ASN A 514 -24.33 1.80 26.41
N ASP A 515 -24.32 2.67 27.43
CA ASP A 515 -24.21 2.32 28.85
C ASP A 515 -23.01 1.40 29.20
N LEU A 516 -21.94 1.46 28.40
CA LEU A 516 -20.78 0.56 28.52
C LEU A 516 -19.77 1.01 29.58
N ALA A 517 -19.79 2.28 30.00
CA ALA A 517 -18.80 2.82 30.93
C ALA A 517 -18.74 2.06 32.26
N VAL A 518 -19.89 1.93 32.95
CA VAL A 518 -19.97 1.20 34.23
C VAL A 518 -19.85 -0.30 34.01
N ALA A 519 -20.45 -0.82 32.94
CA ALA A 519 -20.41 -2.23 32.60
C ALA A 519 -18.96 -2.72 32.41
N LEU A 520 -18.14 -1.98 31.64
CA LEU A 520 -16.73 -2.33 31.43
C LEU A 520 -15.91 -2.25 32.73
N CYS A 521 -16.15 -1.26 33.61
CA CYS A 521 -15.51 -1.21 34.93
C CYS A 521 -15.79 -2.47 35.75
N LEU A 522 -17.05 -2.89 35.81
CA LEU A 522 -17.46 -4.10 36.52
C LEU A 522 -16.87 -5.37 35.90
N LEU A 523 -16.93 -5.48 34.57
CA LEU A 523 -16.39 -6.62 33.83
C LEU A 523 -14.87 -6.74 34.00
N MET A 524 -14.12 -5.65 33.94
CA MET A 524 -12.66 -5.66 34.19
C MET A 524 -12.33 -6.06 35.64
N ALA A 525 -13.07 -5.53 36.62
CA ALA A 525 -12.88 -5.90 38.02
C ALA A 525 -13.20 -7.38 38.28
N GLN A 526 -14.28 -7.90 37.68
CA GLN A 526 -14.63 -9.32 37.74
C GLN A 526 -13.57 -10.19 37.03
N GLN A 527 -13.10 -9.76 35.86
CA GLN A 527 -12.10 -10.49 35.10
C GLN A 527 -10.78 -10.58 35.86
N LYS A 528 -10.37 -9.52 36.58
CA LYS A 528 -9.21 -9.54 37.46
C LYS A 528 -9.24 -10.70 38.47
N HIS A 529 -10.40 -10.99 39.06
CA HIS A 529 -10.58 -12.14 39.94
C HIS A 529 -10.73 -13.46 39.15
N CYS A 530 -11.40 -13.42 37.99
CA CYS A 530 -11.59 -14.58 37.12
C CYS A 530 -10.28 -15.18 36.62
N VAL A 531 -9.30 -14.33 36.27
CA VAL A 531 -7.95 -14.72 35.84
C VAL A 531 -7.34 -15.69 36.85
N ILE A 532 -7.35 -15.34 38.14
CA ILE A 532 -6.72 -16.15 39.20
C ILE A 532 -7.37 -17.53 39.34
N TYR A 533 -8.70 -17.61 39.30
CA TYR A 533 -9.43 -18.80 39.77
C TYR A 533 -10.07 -19.66 38.67
N ARG A 534 -10.33 -19.11 37.47
CA ARG A 534 -11.08 -19.79 36.41
C ARG A 534 -10.33 -19.87 35.08
N GLU A 535 -9.84 -18.73 34.58
CA GLU A 535 -9.30 -18.64 33.23
C GLU A 535 -7.96 -19.36 33.07
N THR A 536 -7.10 -19.31 34.10
CA THR A 536 -5.73 -19.84 34.02
C THR A 536 -5.46 -20.97 35.02
N ALA A 537 -6.48 -21.75 35.39
CA ALA A 537 -6.34 -22.82 36.40
C ALA A 537 -5.26 -23.86 36.06
N GLN A 538 -4.88 -24.01 34.79
CA GLN A 538 -3.83 -24.92 34.31
C GLN A 538 -2.58 -24.20 33.75
N ASN A 539 -2.51 -22.87 33.78
CA ASN A 539 -1.41 -22.12 33.16
C ASN A 539 -0.32 -21.75 34.18
N HIS A 540 0.87 -21.41 33.70
CA HIS A 540 1.99 -21.00 34.55
C HIS A 540 1.67 -19.73 35.36
N LEU A 541 2.05 -19.72 36.64
CA LEU A 541 1.82 -18.60 37.58
C LEU A 541 2.30 -17.24 37.06
N LYS A 542 3.40 -17.22 36.29
CA LYS A 542 3.94 -16.01 35.67
C LYS A 542 2.95 -15.37 34.68
N LEU A 543 2.22 -16.19 33.93
CA LEU A 543 1.17 -15.69 33.03
C LEU A 543 -0.02 -15.15 33.84
N VAL A 544 -0.41 -15.85 34.90
CA VAL A 544 -1.51 -15.42 35.79
C VAL A 544 -1.21 -14.05 36.38
N GLY A 545 0.01 -13.85 36.90
CA GLY A 545 0.46 -12.56 37.41
C GLY A 545 0.40 -11.47 36.34
N LYS A 546 0.93 -11.74 35.14
CA LYS A 546 0.91 -10.78 34.03
C LYS A 546 -0.50 -10.37 33.61
N LEU A 547 -1.44 -11.33 33.52
CA LEU A 547 -2.83 -11.05 33.15
C LEU A 547 -3.57 -10.31 34.27
N TYR A 548 -3.28 -10.64 35.53
CA TYR A 548 -3.79 -9.90 36.68
C TYR A 548 -3.35 -8.44 36.66
N ASP A 549 -2.04 -8.22 36.47
CA ASP A 549 -1.45 -6.89 36.39
C ASP A 549 -2.03 -6.11 35.20
N GLN A 550 -2.19 -6.75 34.03
CA GLN A 550 -2.82 -6.13 32.86
C GLN A 550 -4.28 -5.72 33.14
N CYS A 551 -5.06 -6.55 33.83
CA CYS A 551 -6.44 -6.22 34.20
C CYS A 551 -6.50 -5.05 35.19
N GLN A 552 -5.65 -5.09 36.22
CA GLN A 552 -5.55 -4.01 37.21
C GLN A 552 -5.11 -2.70 36.57
N ASP A 553 -4.10 -2.77 35.71
CA ASP A 553 -3.55 -1.62 35.00
C ASP A 553 -4.59 -0.99 34.06
N THR A 554 -5.24 -1.80 33.23
CA THR A 554 -6.30 -1.31 32.33
C THR A 554 -7.48 -0.74 33.11
N LEU A 555 -7.84 -1.32 34.26
CA LEU A 555 -8.90 -0.79 35.13
C LEU A 555 -8.53 0.58 35.71
N VAL A 556 -7.29 0.77 36.17
CA VAL A 556 -6.81 2.06 36.69
C VAL A 556 -6.74 3.10 35.57
N GLN A 557 -6.22 2.72 34.40
CA GLN A 557 -6.15 3.56 33.21
C GLN A 557 -7.55 4.03 32.78
N PHE A 558 -8.50 3.10 32.67
CA PHE A 558 -9.88 3.39 32.29
C PHE A 558 -10.60 4.23 33.36
N GLY A 559 -10.40 3.91 34.64
CA GLY A 559 -10.93 4.69 35.76
C GLY A 559 -10.42 6.14 35.77
N THR A 560 -9.12 6.34 35.51
CA THR A 560 -8.51 7.67 35.36
C THR A 560 -9.11 8.43 34.17
N PHE A 561 -9.31 7.75 33.05
CA PHE A 561 -9.99 8.31 31.89
C PHE A 561 -11.43 8.76 32.20
N LEU A 562 -12.22 7.96 32.91
CA LEU A 562 -13.58 8.34 33.34
C LEU A 562 -13.54 9.49 34.37
N GLY A 563 -12.59 9.45 35.31
CA GLY A 563 -12.37 10.45 36.35
C GLY A 563 -12.00 11.85 35.83
N SER A 564 -11.46 11.96 34.61
CA SER A 564 -11.24 13.26 33.96
C SER A 564 -12.52 14.10 33.74
N SER A 565 -13.70 13.50 33.95
CA SER A 565 -15.01 14.17 33.84
C SER A 565 -15.37 15.03 35.06
N TYR A 566 -14.70 14.86 36.21
CA TYR A 566 -14.90 15.68 37.43
C TYR A 566 -14.61 17.16 37.17
N SER A 567 -13.49 17.45 36.50
CA SER A 567 -13.06 18.81 36.16
C SER A 567 -14.06 19.51 35.23
N GLN A 568 -14.71 18.76 34.34
CA GLN A 568 -15.70 19.28 33.39
C GLN A 568 -16.99 19.77 34.07
N LYS A 569 -17.48 19.08 35.11
CA LYS A 569 -18.73 19.47 35.80
C LYS A 569 -18.54 20.70 36.70
N TYR A 570 -17.38 20.82 37.36
CA TYR A 570 -16.99 22.05 38.04
C TYR A 570 -16.86 23.23 37.07
N ASP A 571 -16.21 23.03 35.92
CA ASP A 571 -16.09 24.07 34.89
C ASP A 571 -17.44 24.50 34.30
N GLN A 572 -18.39 23.56 34.14
CA GLN A 572 -19.75 23.86 33.69
C GLN A 572 -20.49 24.74 34.71
N LEU A 573 -20.46 24.38 36.01
CA LEU A 573 -21.08 25.15 37.09
C LEU A 573 -20.40 26.51 37.33
N ARG A 574 -19.11 26.62 37.03
CA ARG A 574 -18.37 27.89 37.06
C ARG A 574 -18.75 28.80 35.89
N LYS A 575 -18.92 28.25 34.68
CA LYS A 575 -19.23 28.99 33.45
C LYS A 575 -20.70 29.37 33.30
N SER A 576 -21.62 28.65 33.95
CA SER A 576 -23.04 28.98 33.97
C SER A 576 -23.36 30.26 34.77
N ASP A 577 -22.40 30.78 35.53
CA ASP A 577 -22.56 32.03 36.26
C ASP A 577 -22.09 33.25 35.42
N PRO A 578 -22.98 34.23 35.17
CA PRO A 578 -22.65 35.44 34.42
C PRO A 578 -21.49 36.26 35.02
N ASN A 579 -21.15 36.10 36.32
CA ASN A 579 -20.03 36.77 36.99
C ASN A 579 -18.80 35.87 37.25
N SER A 580 -18.63 34.78 36.48
CA SER A 580 -17.57 33.77 36.66
C SER A 580 -16.12 34.28 36.82
N LYS A 581 -15.80 35.48 36.30
CA LYS A 581 -14.47 36.11 36.40
C LYS A 581 -14.26 36.97 37.66
N LYS A 582 -15.32 37.36 38.38
CA LYS A 582 -15.29 38.23 39.58
C LYS A 582 -15.67 37.50 40.88
N LEU A 583 -15.78 36.17 40.86
CA LEU A 583 -16.09 35.37 42.05
C LEU A 583 -15.00 35.55 43.13
N THR A 584 -15.44 35.87 44.35
CA THR A 584 -14.57 35.88 45.54
C THR A 584 -14.11 34.46 45.88
N SER A 585 -13.02 34.33 46.66
CA SER A 585 -12.48 33.03 47.09
C SER A 585 -13.53 32.19 47.84
N SER A 586 -14.37 32.83 48.65
CA SER A 586 -15.47 32.16 49.38
C SER A 586 -16.55 31.63 48.43
N GLN A 587 -16.93 32.39 47.40
CA GLN A 587 -17.94 31.95 46.42
C GLN A 587 -17.39 30.84 45.51
N LYS A 588 -16.10 30.84 45.19
CA LYS A 588 -15.44 29.73 44.47
C LYS A 588 -15.43 28.45 45.30
N LEU A 589 -15.15 28.56 46.60
CA LEU A 589 -15.18 27.44 47.53
C LEU A 589 -16.60 26.86 47.66
N GLN A 590 -17.62 27.71 47.79
CA GLN A 590 -19.00 27.26 47.92
C GLN A 590 -19.48 26.51 46.67
N LYS A 591 -19.17 27.01 45.48
CA LYS A 591 -19.47 26.30 44.22
C LYS A 591 -18.70 25.00 44.04
N TYR A 592 -17.46 24.95 44.55
CA TYR A 592 -16.69 23.72 44.57
C TYR A 592 -17.36 22.70 45.50
N LEU A 593 -17.78 23.11 46.69
CA LEU A 593 -18.52 22.25 47.62
C LEU A 593 -19.85 21.75 47.04
N GLU A 594 -20.61 22.61 46.35
CA GLU A 594 -21.83 22.24 45.64
C GLU A 594 -21.56 21.21 44.52
N ALA A 595 -20.53 21.44 43.70
CA ALA A 595 -20.12 20.52 42.65
C ALA A 595 -19.70 19.16 43.24
N THR A 596 -18.90 19.19 44.31
CA THR A 596 -18.44 18.00 45.02
C THR A 596 -19.61 17.23 45.62
N GLN A 597 -20.54 17.90 46.29
CA GLN A 597 -21.70 17.26 46.91
C GLN A 597 -22.66 16.66 45.86
N ALA A 598 -22.87 17.34 44.73
CA ALA A 598 -23.68 16.84 43.63
C ALA A 598 -23.11 15.58 42.95
N ILE A 599 -21.79 15.36 43.07
CA ILE A 599 -21.11 14.19 42.48
C ILE A 599 -20.92 13.08 43.52
N ILE A 600 -20.52 13.42 44.75
CA ILE A 600 -20.24 12.44 45.81
C ILE A 600 -21.53 11.78 46.33
N ASN A 601 -22.62 12.53 46.51
CA ASN A 601 -23.84 11.97 47.13
C ASN A 601 -24.44 10.77 46.37
N PRO A 602 -24.59 10.80 45.03
CA PRO A 602 -25.04 9.62 44.28
C PRO A 602 -24.12 8.39 44.47
N ILE A 603 -22.81 8.61 44.57
CA ILE A 603 -21.83 7.54 44.79
C ILE A 603 -22.00 6.96 46.20
N VAL A 604 -22.15 7.82 47.20
CA VAL A 604 -22.39 7.40 48.59
C VAL A 604 -23.65 6.55 48.73
N GLU A 605 -24.75 6.95 48.09
CA GLU A 605 -25.98 6.17 48.06
C GLU A 605 -25.79 4.82 47.32
N SER A 606 -24.97 4.79 46.26
CA SER A 606 -24.65 3.55 45.53
C SER A 606 -23.74 2.58 46.30
N VAL A 607 -22.87 3.09 47.17
CA VAL A 607 -21.91 2.30 47.96
C VAL A 607 -22.55 1.74 49.23
N ARG A 608 -23.51 2.47 49.83
CA ARG A 608 -24.21 2.06 51.05
C ARG A 608 -24.74 0.60 51.02
N PRO A 609 -25.36 0.08 49.94
CA PRO A 609 -25.83 -1.30 49.89
C PRO A 609 -24.73 -2.36 49.66
N LEU A 610 -23.50 -1.96 49.30
CA LEU A 610 -22.41 -2.89 48.99
C LEU A 610 -21.78 -3.53 50.23
N TYR A 611 -21.94 -2.90 51.40
CA TYR A 611 -21.37 -3.34 52.66
C TYR A 611 -22.47 -3.52 53.72
N SER A 612 -22.25 -4.44 54.66
CA SER A 612 -23.19 -4.67 55.76
C SER A 612 -23.34 -3.43 56.63
N LEU A 613 -24.53 -3.21 57.19
CA LEU A 613 -24.84 -2.07 58.08
C LEU A 613 -23.83 -1.90 59.23
N LYS A 614 -23.29 -3.01 59.76
CA LYS A 614 -22.30 -3.02 60.83
C LYS A 614 -21.02 -2.24 60.51
N ILE A 615 -20.59 -2.21 59.23
CA ILE A 615 -19.41 -1.44 58.81
C ILE A 615 -19.71 0.06 58.88
N TRP A 616 -20.94 0.46 58.57
CA TRP A 616 -21.36 1.87 58.57
C TRP A 616 -21.58 2.45 59.97
N GLU A 617 -21.62 1.59 60.99
CA GLU A 617 -21.60 2.01 62.40
C GLU A 617 -20.20 2.51 62.80
N ASP A 618 -19.13 1.96 62.19
CA ASP A 618 -17.74 2.29 62.49
C ASP A 618 -17.17 3.40 61.57
N ILE A 619 -17.57 3.44 60.30
CA ILE A 619 -17.08 4.40 59.30
C ILE A 619 -18.24 5.03 58.52
N SER A 620 -18.23 6.35 58.33
CA SER A 620 -19.29 6.96 57.53
C SER A 620 -19.13 6.63 56.04
N PRO A 621 -20.20 6.29 55.30
CA PRO A 621 -20.16 6.11 53.85
C PRO A 621 -19.57 7.31 53.11
N GLN A 622 -19.86 8.52 53.61
CA GLN A 622 -19.33 9.77 53.08
C GLN A 622 -17.81 9.84 53.22
N PHE A 623 -17.27 9.47 54.40
CA PHE A 623 -15.83 9.44 54.63
C PHE A 623 -15.15 8.42 53.73
N LEU A 624 -15.71 7.21 53.59
CA LEU A 624 -15.16 6.19 52.70
C LEU A 624 -15.05 6.70 51.25
N VAL A 625 -16.15 7.24 50.70
CA VAL A 625 -16.16 7.76 49.32
C VAL A 625 -15.22 8.96 49.19
N THR A 626 -15.21 9.86 50.17
CA THR A 626 -14.31 11.03 50.14
C THR A 626 -12.87 10.58 50.15
N PHE A 627 -12.46 9.73 51.09
CA PHE A 627 -11.09 9.22 51.22
C PHE A 627 -10.59 8.58 49.92
N TRP A 628 -11.39 7.70 49.31
CA TRP A 628 -11.01 7.02 48.06
C TRP A 628 -11.21 7.86 46.80
N SER A 629 -11.84 9.03 46.90
CA SER A 629 -11.94 10.00 45.80
C SER A 629 -10.79 11.01 45.76
N LEU A 630 -10.07 11.18 46.87
CA LEU A 630 -8.94 12.11 46.96
C LEU A 630 -7.71 11.53 46.24
N SER A 631 -6.96 12.43 45.61
CA SER A 631 -5.63 12.14 45.05
C SER A 631 -4.53 12.71 45.95
N MET A 632 -3.28 12.28 45.74
CA MET A 632 -2.14 12.80 46.52
C MET A 632 -1.98 14.33 46.45
N TYR A 633 -2.38 14.95 45.34
CA TYR A 633 -2.39 16.41 45.19
C TYR A 633 -3.37 17.11 46.13
N ASP A 634 -4.48 16.45 46.46
CA ASP A 634 -5.49 17.02 47.35
C ASP A 634 -5.05 16.97 48.82
N LEU A 635 -4.05 16.16 49.14
CA LEU A 635 -3.49 15.98 50.49
C LEU A 635 -2.22 16.81 50.71
N GLN A 636 -1.34 16.90 49.70
CA GLN A 636 -0.08 17.61 49.82
C GLN A 636 0.31 18.26 48.48
N VAL A 637 0.61 19.56 48.53
CA VAL A 637 1.10 20.30 47.36
C VAL A 637 2.64 20.19 47.29
N PRO A 638 3.23 19.72 46.18
CA PRO A 638 4.69 19.60 46.01
C PRO A 638 5.33 20.96 45.68
N VAL A 639 5.43 21.83 46.69
CA VAL A 639 5.89 23.22 46.52
C VAL A 639 7.27 23.32 45.87
N ASP A 640 8.20 22.44 46.25
CA ASP A 640 9.58 22.49 45.73
C ASP A 640 9.65 22.10 44.25
N THR A 641 8.83 21.14 43.82
CA THR A 641 8.73 20.75 42.40
C THR A 641 8.12 21.87 41.57
N TYR A 642 7.12 22.58 42.10
CA TYR A 642 6.58 23.78 41.45
C TYR A 642 7.62 24.88 41.29
N LYS A 643 8.41 25.16 42.33
CA LYS A 643 9.48 26.16 42.26
C LYS A 643 10.53 25.78 41.22
N LYS A 644 11.00 24.53 41.23
CA LYS A 644 11.96 24.01 40.23
C LYS A 644 11.46 24.24 38.79
N GLU A 645 10.19 23.93 38.51
CA GLU A 645 9.63 24.09 37.16
C GLU A 645 9.41 25.57 36.80
N ILE A 646 8.98 26.40 37.76
CA ILE A 646 8.87 27.86 37.56
C ILE A 646 10.24 28.47 37.24
N ASP A 647 11.28 28.08 37.99
CA ASP A 647 12.65 28.56 37.78
C ASP A 647 13.15 28.13 36.40
N LYS A 648 12.93 26.87 36.01
CA LYS A 648 13.24 26.36 34.66
C LYS A 648 12.52 27.13 33.56
N LEU A 649 11.23 27.42 33.72
CA LEU A 649 10.45 28.21 32.76
C LEU A 649 10.93 29.67 32.70
N SER A 650 11.33 30.26 33.83
CA SER A 650 11.88 31.61 33.89
C SER A 650 13.24 31.71 33.18
N LEU A 651 14.10 30.70 33.32
CA LEU A 651 15.36 30.55 32.57
C LEU A 651 15.10 30.40 31.06
N LEU A 652 14.11 29.59 30.67
CA LEU A 652 13.70 29.45 29.26
C LEU A 652 13.15 30.76 28.68
N SER A 653 12.42 31.56 29.48
CA SER A 653 11.91 32.86 29.04
C SER A 653 13.03 33.89 28.86
N SER A 654 14.01 33.93 29.77
CA SER A 654 15.16 34.84 29.69
C SER A 654 16.17 34.46 28.60
N SER A 655 16.30 33.17 28.27
CA SER A 655 17.17 32.70 27.18
C SER A 655 16.66 33.05 25.76
N LYS A 656 15.38 33.37 25.60
CA LYS A 656 14.79 33.80 24.31
C LYS A 656 14.94 35.30 24.03
N ASP A 657 15.34 36.08 25.02
CA ASP A 657 15.54 37.54 24.90
C ASP A 657 16.98 37.93 24.53
N VAL A 658 17.83 36.98 24.13
CA VAL A 658 19.07 37.29 23.40
C VAL A 658 18.67 37.56 21.94
N PRO A 659 18.77 38.79 21.42
CA PRO A 659 18.60 39.03 20.01
C PRO A 659 19.69 38.24 19.29
N ASN A 660 19.32 37.41 18.31
CA ASN A 660 20.27 37.02 17.28
C ASN A 660 20.79 38.30 16.63
N SER A 661 21.97 38.75 17.06
CA SER A 661 22.80 39.73 16.36
C SER A 661 23.50 39.07 15.19
#